data_AF-A0A9P8L2X2-F1
#
_entry.id   AF-A0A9P8L2X2-F1
#
_cell.length_a   1.000
_cell.length_b   1.000
_cell.length_c   1.000
_cell.angle_alpha   90.00
_cell.angle_beta   90.00
_cell.angle_gamma   90.00
#
_symmetry.space_group_name_H-M   'P 1'
#
loop_
_entity.id
_entity.type
_entity.pdbx_description
1 polymer ?
#
loop_
_entity_poly.entity_id
_entity_poly.type
_entity_poly.pdbx_seq_one_letter_code
_entity_poly.pdbx_strand_id
1 'polypeptide(L)'
;MSAEGDFGLIGLAVMGQNLILNMADHGYTVVAHNRTISKVDRFLANEAQGKSIIGAWSIEELCKKLKKPRKIMLLVMAGKPVDQFIEAILPFLEQGDIIIDGGNSHFPDSNRRTKYLAEKGIRFVGTGVSGGEEGARYGPSLMPGGNEEAWPYIKDIFQAIAAKSDGEPCCDWVGDDGAGHYVKMVHNGIEYGDMQLISEAYDIMKRGLGMPNKEIGDVFAKWNTGVLDSFLIEISRDVLYYNDEDGAPLVEKILDSAGQKGTGKWTAINALDLGMPVTLIGEAVFARCLSSLKAERGRAAKVLGGPTPKFEGDKAEFLENLEQALYASKIISYAQGFMLMQTAAKDFGWKLNKPSIALMWRGGCIIRSVFLKDITAAYRKNPDLENLLFDDFFNKAIHKAQPGWRDVVSKGALWGIPTPAFSTALSFYDGYRAKDLPANLLQAQRDYFGAHTFRIKPECATEKMPEGKDIHVNWTDLKRQSGTVGGKASGPGSPANTGSTNPLSLEAPLVGAIGARVRLTTTLSNTLEGTLFVADPITNLIAINTAPPPPTPSSNNTNSAAQPGDYHIIHVNQINSFKILFLGDSSSSKESSFESAFPKISNVNLAAAKQREEAAVRRLQENEQRLGKGVSREGQEIFDAISKTLPSRWHETRIIVLDRVMISPPYEVENCKTDKDFAALQRVKVVLGEERKKLADRMGRKGG
;
A
#
# COMPACT_ATOMS: atom_id res chain seq x y z
N MET A 1 20.45 -33.70 -28.18
CA MET A 1 19.73 -34.38 -27.08
C MET A 1 18.25 -34.32 -27.40
N SER A 2 17.53 -35.43 -27.23
CA SER A 2 16.07 -35.48 -27.31
C SER A 2 15.45 -34.56 -26.26
N ALA A 3 14.35 -33.89 -26.60
CA ALA A 3 13.55 -33.15 -25.62
C ALA A 3 12.82 -34.15 -24.72
N GLU A 4 13.16 -34.16 -23.43
CA GLU A 4 12.69 -35.16 -22.46
C GLU A 4 11.89 -34.55 -21.31
N GLY A 5 12.12 -33.27 -21.00
CA GLY A 5 11.47 -32.58 -19.89
C GLY A 5 10.02 -32.18 -20.20
N ASP A 6 9.10 -32.59 -19.32
CA ASP A 6 7.70 -32.19 -19.35
C ASP A 6 7.51 -30.75 -18.86
N PHE A 7 8.37 -30.28 -17.94
CA PHE A 7 8.23 -28.97 -17.31
C PHE A 7 9.60 -28.40 -16.93
N GLY A 8 9.78 -27.09 -17.07
CA GLY A 8 11.00 -26.38 -16.67
C GLY A 8 10.74 -25.48 -15.46
N LEU A 9 11.64 -25.45 -14.50
CA LEU A 9 11.56 -24.52 -13.37
C LEU A 9 12.86 -23.75 -13.17
N ILE A 10 12.75 -22.43 -13.16
CA ILE A 10 13.83 -21.48 -12.90
C ILE A 10 13.66 -20.92 -11.49
N GLY A 11 14.65 -21.18 -10.62
CA GLY A 11 14.69 -20.66 -9.26
C GLY A 11 14.72 -21.77 -8.21
N LEU A 12 15.92 -22.12 -7.74
CA LEU A 12 16.16 -23.23 -6.80
C LEU A 12 16.30 -22.75 -5.36
N ALA A 13 15.39 -21.90 -4.90
CA ALA A 13 15.15 -21.72 -3.47
C ALA A 13 14.33 -22.91 -2.93
N VAL A 14 14.12 -23.00 -1.61
CA VAL A 14 13.44 -24.14 -0.97
C VAL A 14 12.08 -24.42 -1.61
N MET A 15 11.28 -23.38 -1.86
CA MET A 15 9.99 -23.50 -2.56
C MET A 15 10.12 -24.14 -3.95
N GLY A 16 11.14 -23.76 -4.72
CA GLY A 16 11.33 -24.26 -6.09
C GLY A 16 11.83 -25.69 -6.12
N GLN A 17 12.76 -26.03 -5.23
CA GLN A 17 13.24 -27.40 -5.06
C GLN A 17 12.08 -28.33 -4.69
N ASN A 18 11.28 -27.95 -3.68
CA ASN A 18 10.16 -28.77 -3.23
C ASN A 18 9.09 -28.94 -4.31
N LEU A 19 8.80 -27.91 -5.12
CA LEU A 19 7.83 -28.02 -6.20
C LEU A 19 8.34 -28.94 -7.34
N ILE A 20 9.63 -28.89 -7.67
CA ILE A 20 10.24 -29.83 -8.62
C ILE A 20 10.15 -31.27 -8.07
N LEU A 21 10.49 -31.48 -6.81
CA LEU A 21 10.42 -32.80 -6.17
C LEU A 21 8.99 -33.35 -6.17
N ASN A 22 8.01 -32.48 -5.91
CA ASN A 22 6.59 -32.81 -5.97
C ASN A 22 6.19 -33.26 -7.39
N MET A 23 6.56 -32.49 -8.43
CA MET A 23 6.31 -32.87 -9.83
C MET A 23 6.98 -34.20 -10.21
N ALA A 24 8.22 -34.43 -9.76
CA ALA A 24 8.94 -35.68 -10.03
C ALA A 24 8.27 -36.90 -9.39
N ASP A 25 7.79 -36.76 -8.16
CA ASP A 25 7.05 -37.83 -7.46
C ASP A 25 5.71 -38.15 -8.14
N HIS A 26 5.15 -37.20 -8.89
CA HIS A 26 3.93 -37.38 -9.69
C HIS A 26 4.22 -37.83 -11.14
N GLY A 27 5.45 -38.28 -11.42
CA GLY A 27 5.81 -38.91 -12.69
C GLY A 27 6.18 -37.95 -13.83
N TYR A 28 6.39 -36.67 -13.53
CA TYR A 28 6.85 -35.70 -14.53
C TYR A 28 8.38 -35.59 -14.55
N THR A 29 8.95 -35.44 -15.75
CA THR A 29 10.38 -35.13 -15.91
C THR A 29 10.57 -33.62 -15.86
N VAL A 30 11.32 -33.12 -14.88
CA VAL A 30 11.47 -31.67 -14.65
C VAL A 30 12.88 -31.19 -14.96
N VAL A 31 13.00 -30.10 -15.72
CA VAL A 31 14.27 -29.45 -16.03
C VAL A 31 14.53 -28.32 -15.03
N ALA A 32 15.51 -28.50 -14.16
CA ALA A 32 15.90 -27.56 -13.11
C ALA A 32 16.95 -26.57 -13.63
N HIS A 33 16.69 -25.27 -13.45
CA HIS A 33 17.66 -24.23 -13.74
C HIS A 33 17.69 -23.15 -12.64
N ASN A 34 18.83 -22.50 -12.48
CA ASN A 34 18.99 -21.36 -11.58
C ASN A 34 20.11 -20.44 -12.06
N ARG A 35 19.96 -19.12 -11.85
CA ARG A 35 20.98 -18.12 -12.22
C ARG A 35 22.37 -18.44 -11.65
N THR A 36 22.41 -18.86 -10.39
CA THR A 36 23.63 -19.35 -9.75
C THR A 36 23.71 -20.85 -10.00
N ILE A 37 24.58 -21.22 -10.94
CA ILE A 37 24.71 -22.58 -11.47
C ILE A 37 25.05 -23.62 -10.41
N SER A 38 25.88 -23.28 -9.42
CA SER A 38 26.21 -24.20 -8.32
C SER A 38 25.00 -24.68 -7.50
N LYS A 39 23.86 -23.96 -7.54
CA LYS A 39 22.61 -24.45 -6.94
C LYS A 39 21.99 -25.60 -7.73
N VAL A 40 22.17 -25.64 -9.04
CA VAL A 40 21.74 -26.75 -9.90
C VAL A 40 22.56 -27.99 -9.54
N ASP A 41 23.89 -27.86 -9.51
CA ASP A 41 24.79 -28.98 -9.19
C ASP A 41 24.50 -29.54 -7.79
N ARG A 42 24.36 -28.66 -6.79
CA ARG A 42 24.01 -29.07 -5.42
C ARG A 42 22.69 -29.82 -5.38
N PHE A 43 21.64 -29.28 -6.00
CA PHE A 43 20.31 -29.89 -5.95
C PHE A 43 20.29 -31.28 -6.60
N LEU A 44 20.97 -31.44 -7.74
CA LEU A 44 21.07 -32.72 -8.45
C LEU A 44 21.90 -33.76 -7.69
N ALA A 45 22.96 -33.34 -7.01
CA ALA A 45 23.79 -34.22 -6.20
C ALA A 45 23.17 -34.61 -4.85
N ASN A 46 22.11 -33.92 -4.41
CA ASN A 46 21.47 -34.14 -3.11
C ASN A 46 19.98 -34.46 -3.29
N GLU A 47 19.10 -33.49 -3.08
CA GLU A 47 17.66 -33.73 -2.92
C GLU A 47 16.99 -34.34 -4.18
N ALA A 48 17.53 -34.05 -5.38
CA ALA A 48 17.03 -34.57 -6.65
C ALA A 48 17.68 -35.89 -7.11
N GLN A 49 18.63 -36.44 -6.35
CA GLN A 49 19.36 -37.65 -6.74
C GLN A 49 18.41 -38.84 -6.94
N GLY A 50 18.53 -39.52 -8.08
CA GLY A 50 17.72 -40.70 -8.41
C GLY A 50 16.27 -40.42 -8.82
N LYS A 51 15.90 -39.15 -9.03
CA LYS A 51 14.57 -38.73 -9.49
C LYS A 51 14.59 -38.33 -10.97
N SER A 52 13.41 -38.20 -11.58
CA SER A 52 13.20 -37.71 -12.96
C SER A 52 13.45 -36.20 -13.07
N ILE A 53 14.62 -35.74 -12.64
CA ILE A 53 15.00 -34.32 -12.59
C ILE A 53 16.33 -34.16 -13.34
N ILE A 54 16.34 -33.28 -14.32
CA ILE A 54 17.52 -33.00 -15.16
C ILE A 54 17.96 -31.54 -15.00
N GLY A 55 19.26 -31.31 -14.89
CA GLY A 55 19.83 -29.95 -14.83
C GLY A 55 19.88 -29.27 -16.19
N ALA A 56 19.84 -27.94 -16.19
CA ALA A 56 20.29 -27.11 -17.30
C ALA A 56 21.23 -26.00 -16.78
N TRP A 57 22.36 -25.81 -17.46
CA TRP A 57 23.40 -24.86 -17.09
C TRP A 57 23.32 -23.54 -17.88
N SER A 58 22.39 -23.45 -18.84
CA SER A 58 22.00 -22.22 -19.51
C SER A 58 20.49 -22.18 -19.83
N ILE A 59 19.96 -21.00 -20.12
CA ILE A 59 18.57 -20.82 -20.56
C ILE A 59 18.32 -21.50 -21.90
N GLU A 60 19.28 -21.43 -22.83
CA GLU A 60 19.20 -22.12 -24.11
C GLU A 60 19.11 -23.64 -23.91
N GLU A 61 19.93 -24.19 -23.02
CA GLU A 61 19.91 -25.62 -22.69
C GLU A 61 18.59 -26.05 -22.04
N LEU A 62 18.06 -25.23 -21.12
CA LEU A 62 16.75 -25.43 -20.52
C LEU A 62 15.68 -25.55 -21.61
N CYS A 63 15.62 -24.59 -22.53
CA CYS A 63 14.63 -24.60 -23.61
C CYS A 63 14.82 -25.77 -24.60
N LYS A 64 16.05 -26.21 -24.86
CA LYS A 64 16.34 -27.38 -25.71
C LYS A 64 15.91 -28.71 -25.09
N LYS A 65 15.92 -28.82 -23.76
CA LYS A 65 15.55 -30.05 -23.03
C LYS A 65 14.04 -30.23 -22.86
N LEU A 66 13.24 -29.19 -23.11
CA LEU A 66 11.79 -29.20 -22.87
C LEU A 66 10.98 -29.66 -24.10
N LYS A 67 9.97 -30.50 -23.84
CA LYS A 67 8.95 -30.88 -24.82
C LYS A 67 8.11 -29.65 -25.21
N LYS A 68 7.65 -29.62 -26.46
CA LYS A 68 6.78 -28.56 -27.01
C LYS A 68 5.29 -28.86 -26.73
N PRO A 69 4.43 -27.84 -26.51
CA PRO A 69 4.81 -26.47 -26.19
C PRO A 69 5.56 -26.44 -24.86
N ARG A 70 6.64 -25.64 -24.79
CA ARG A 70 7.49 -25.52 -23.60
C ARG A 70 6.69 -24.91 -22.47
N LYS A 71 6.87 -25.45 -21.27
CA LYS A 71 6.23 -24.97 -20.03
C LYS A 71 7.33 -24.59 -19.06
N ILE A 72 7.51 -23.29 -18.83
CA ILE A 72 8.62 -22.77 -18.02
C ILE A 72 8.07 -21.94 -16.87
N MET A 73 8.29 -22.40 -15.64
CA MET A 73 7.91 -21.69 -14.42
C MET A 73 9.07 -20.89 -13.85
N LEU A 74 8.79 -19.63 -13.53
CA LEU A 74 9.66 -18.71 -12.84
C LEU A 74 9.24 -18.70 -11.37
N LEU A 75 10.12 -19.19 -10.50
CA LEU A 75 9.94 -19.11 -9.04
C LEU A 75 11.09 -18.32 -8.43
N VAL A 76 11.15 -17.06 -8.83
CA VAL A 76 12.21 -16.10 -8.49
C VAL A 76 11.64 -14.94 -7.68
N MET A 77 12.51 -14.04 -7.24
CA MET A 77 12.08 -12.81 -6.56
C MET A 77 11.17 -12.00 -7.50
N ALA A 78 10.01 -11.57 -6.98
CA ALA A 78 9.03 -10.78 -7.72
C ALA A 78 9.60 -9.42 -8.20
N GLY A 79 8.94 -8.84 -9.21
CA GLY A 79 9.34 -7.56 -9.82
C GLY A 79 10.36 -7.73 -10.94
N LYS A 80 11.36 -6.85 -11.00
CA LYS A 80 12.36 -6.78 -12.09
C LYS A 80 13.05 -8.11 -12.43
N PRO A 81 13.39 -9.00 -11.47
CA PRO A 81 14.02 -10.28 -11.81
C PRO A 81 13.14 -11.18 -12.69
N VAL A 82 11.82 -11.15 -12.53
CA VAL A 82 10.90 -11.91 -13.39
C VAL A 82 10.97 -11.39 -14.82
N ASP A 83 10.91 -10.07 -15.02
CA ASP A 83 11.00 -9.45 -16.34
C ASP A 83 12.34 -9.76 -17.04
N GLN A 84 13.44 -9.74 -16.28
CA GLN A 84 14.76 -10.10 -16.82
C GLN A 84 14.81 -11.55 -17.32
N PHE A 85 14.17 -12.48 -16.61
CA PHE A 85 14.08 -13.86 -17.07
C PHE A 85 13.18 -14.00 -18.29
N ILE A 86 12.04 -13.30 -18.31
CA ILE A 86 11.15 -13.28 -19.49
C ILE A 86 11.95 -12.87 -20.73
N GLU A 87 12.67 -11.74 -20.69
CA GLU A 87 13.49 -11.27 -21.81
C GLU A 87 14.61 -12.25 -22.19
N ALA A 88 15.22 -12.90 -21.21
CA ALA A 88 16.30 -13.86 -21.49
C ALA A 88 15.81 -15.19 -22.10
N ILE A 89 14.57 -15.59 -21.84
CA ILE A 89 13.97 -16.83 -22.33
C ILE A 89 13.37 -16.65 -23.71
N LEU A 90 12.77 -15.48 -23.99
CA LEU A 90 12.04 -15.16 -25.23
C LEU A 90 12.77 -15.55 -26.53
N PRO A 91 14.10 -15.31 -26.70
CA PRO A 91 14.82 -15.69 -27.92
C PRO A 91 14.83 -17.19 -28.23
N PHE A 92 14.51 -18.04 -27.25
CA PHE A 92 14.54 -19.50 -27.35
C PHE A 92 13.14 -20.14 -27.34
N LEU A 93 12.08 -19.32 -27.35
CA LEU A 93 10.69 -19.78 -27.40
C LEU A 93 10.12 -19.71 -28.82
N GLU A 94 9.07 -20.47 -29.04
CA GLU A 94 8.25 -20.41 -30.27
C GLU A 94 6.78 -20.14 -29.94
N GLN A 95 6.01 -19.81 -30.98
CA GLN A 95 4.59 -19.51 -30.83
C GLN A 95 3.84 -20.66 -30.13
N GLY A 96 3.09 -20.32 -29.08
CA GLY A 96 2.31 -21.25 -28.27
C GLY A 96 3.04 -21.77 -27.02
N ASP A 97 4.34 -21.50 -26.85
CA ASP A 97 5.06 -21.78 -25.61
C ASP A 97 4.49 -20.99 -24.42
N ILE A 98 4.75 -21.48 -23.21
CA ILE A 98 4.09 -21.03 -21.98
C ILE A 98 5.13 -20.60 -20.95
N ILE A 99 5.06 -19.34 -20.53
CA ILE A 99 5.78 -18.82 -19.37
C ILE A 99 4.81 -18.73 -18.19
N ILE A 100 5.23 -19.26 -17.05
CA ILE A 100 4.45 -19.28 -15.81
C ILE A 100 5.21 -18.48 -14.76
N ASP A 101 4.61 -17.45 -14.18
CA ASP A 101 5.16 -16.77 -13.01
C ASP A 101 4.50 -17.33 -11.76
N GLY A 102 5.26 -18.06 -10.95
CA GLY A 102 4.79 -18.65 -9.68
C GLY A 102 5.12 -17.82 -8.45
N GLY A 103 5.75 -16.64 -8.63
CA GLY A 103 6.13 -15.77 -7.53
C GLY A 103 4.92 -15.12 -6.85
N ASN A 104 5.17 -14.42 -5.73
CA ASN A 104 4.17 -13.51 -5.18
C ASN A 104 4.23 -12.16 -5.92
N SER A 105 4.02 -12.17 -7.24
CA SER A 105 4.03 -10.96 -8.08
C SER A 105 2.78 -10.12 -7.85
N HIS A 106 2.91 -8.80 -8.02
CA HIS A 106 1.78 -7.88 -7.94
C HIS A 106 0.94 -8.02 -9.22
N PHE A 107 -0.39 -8.14 -9.09
CA PHE A 107 -1.26 -8.48 -10.22
C PHE A 107 -1.18 -7.53 -11.44
N PRO A 108 -0.90 -6.21 -11.32
CA PRO A 108 -0.74 -5.34 -12.49
C PRO A 108 0.49 -5.70 -13.33
N ASP A 109 1.54 -6.26 -12.72
CA ASP A 109 2.69 -6.77 -13.47
C ASP A 109 2.28 -7.97 -14.32
N SER A 110 1.42 -8.85 -13.79
CA SER A 110 0.86 -9.97 -14.56
C SER A 110 -0.08 -9.52 -15.67
N ASN A 111 -0.92 -8.51 -15.44
CA ASN A 111 -1.74 -7.90 -16.49
C ASN A 111 -0.85 -7.41 -17.65
N ARG A 112 0.23 -6.69 -17.33
CA ARG A 112 1.19 -6.19 -18.32
C ARG A 112 1.91 -7.33 -19.05
N ARG A 113 2.41 -8.34 -18.31
CA ARG A 113 3.13 -9.49 -18.88
C ARG A 113 2.25 -10.32 -19.80
N THR A 114 0.98 -10.54 -19.43
CA THR A 114 0.02 -11.30 -20.24
C THR A 114 -0.15 -10.67 -21.60
N LYS A 115 -0.41 -9.35 -21.65
CA LYS A 115 -0.57 -8.60 -22.91
C LYS A 115 0.71 -8.59 -23.73
N TYR A 116 1.84 -8.26 -23.09
CA TYR A 116 3.14 -8.19 -23.75
C TYR A 116 3.56 -9.51 -24.41
N LEU A 117 3.33 -10.64 -23.74
CA LEU A 117 3.70 -11.96 -24.26
C LEU A 117 2.73 -12.46 -25.33
N ALA A 118 1.43 -12.14 -25.20
CA ALA A 118 0.44 -12.45 -26.22
C ALA A 118 0.78 -11.80 -27.57
N GLU A 119 1.27 -10.56 -27.59
CA GLU A 119 1.76 -9.87 -28.80
C GLU A 119 2.92 -10.60 -29.50
N LYS A 120 3.64 -11.46 -28.78
CA LYS A 120 4.74 -12.29 -29.29
C LYS A 120 4.33 -13.73 -29.58
N GLY A 121 3.04 -14.05 -29.46
CA GLY A 121 2.52 -15.40 -29.61
C GLY A 121 2.90 -16.33 -28.46
N ILE A 122 3.32 -15.80 -27.31
CA ILE A 122 3.69 -16.56 -26.11
C ILE A 122 2.56 -16.47 -25.09
N ARG A 123 2.19 -17.60 -24.49
CA ARG A 123 1.16 -17.64 -23.45
C ARG A 123 1.79 -17.36 -22.10
N PHE A 124 1.13 -16.57 -21.28
CA PHE A 124 1.53 -16.28 -19.92
C PHE A 124 0.49 -16.75 -18.91
N VAL A 125 0.97 -17.29 -17.79
CA VAL A 125 0.15 -17.64 -16.63
C VAL A 125 0.80 -17.08 -15.37
N GLY A 126 0.13 -16.15 -14.69
CA GLY A 126 0.46 -15.78 -13.32
C GLY A 126 -0.25 -16.72 -12.35
N THR A 127 0.50 -17.44 -11.51
CA THR A 127 -0.07 -18.43 -10.60
C THR A 127 0.35 -18.19 -9.16
N GLY A 128 -0.65 -18.01 -8.29
CA GLY A 128 -0.41 -18.00 -6.86
C GLY A 128 -0.05 -19.38 -6.33
N VAL A 129 1.10 -19.52 -5.67
CA VAL A 129 1.49 -20.76 -4.98
C VAL A 129 1.43 -20.56 -3.46
N SER A 130 0.60 -21.31 -2.74
CA SER A 130 0.46 -21.21 -1.28
C SER A 130 0.69 -22.56 -0.58
N GLY A 131 1.17 -22.53 0.67
CA GLY A 131 1.43 -23.71 1.48
C GLY A 131 2.78 -23.80 2.19
N GLY A 132 3.66 -22.82 1.95
CA GLY A 132 5.01 -22.87 2.50
C GLY A 132 5.84 -24.02 1.92
N GLU A 133 6.92 -24.35 2.61
CA GLU A 133 7.89 -25.35 2.13
C GLU A 133 7.30 -26.76 2.08
N GLU A 134 6.56 -27.14 3.11
CA GLU A 134 5.87 -28.44 3.20
C GLU A 134 4.72 -28.54 2.19
N GLY A 135 3.91 -27.48 2.07
CA GLY A 135 2.85 -27.43 1.06
C GLY A 135 3.42 -27.57 -0.35
N ALA A 136 4.49 -26.86 -0.71
CA ALA A 136 5.13 -27.03 -2.02
C ALA A 136 5.57 -28.48 -2.29
N ARG A 137 6.02 -29.20 -1.26
CA ARG A 137 6.57 -30.55 -1.36
C ARG A 137 5.50 -31.63 -1.58
N TYR A 138 4.35 -31.50 -0.94
CA TYR A 138 3.34 -32.58 -0.89
C TYR A 138 1.98 -32.19 -1.48
N GLY A 139 1.72 -30.89 -1.67
CA GLY A 139 0.43 -30.42 -2.16
C GLY A 139 0.20 -28.94 -1.87
N PRO A 140 0.61 -28.01 -2.75
CA PRO A 140 0.30 -26.60 -2.58
C PRO A 140 -1.13 -26.31 -3.05
N SER A 141 -1.63 -25.15 -2.66
CA SER A 141 -2.73 -24.50 -3.39
C SER A 141 -2.15 -23.74 -4.57
N LEU A 142 -2.72 -23.93 -5.76
CA LEU A 142 -2.26 -23.31 -7.02
C LEU A 142 -3.40 -22.53 -7.67
N MET A 143 -3.18 -21.25 -7.95
CA MET A 143 -4.20 -20.30 -8.41
C MET A 143 -3.83 -19.71 -9.77
N PRO A 144 -3.83 -20.49 -10.88
CA PRO A 144 -3.43 -20.01 -12.21
C PRO A 144 -4.47 -19.08 -12.85
N GLY A 145 -3.99 -17.96 -13.42
CA GLY A 145 -4.74 -17.09 -14.33
C GLY A 145 -3.83 -16.46 -15.38
N GLY A 146 -4.38 -15.96 -16.48
CA GLY A 146 -3.60 -15.44 -17.61
C GLY A 146 -4.27 -15.72 -18.96
N ASN A 147 -3.51 -16.25 -19.92
CA ASN A 147 -4.08 -16.71 -21.18
C ASN A 147 -4.73 -18.10 -21.01
N GLU A 148 -6.06 -18.18 -21.09
CA GLU A 148 -6.83 -19.43 -20.88
C GLU A 148 -6.39 -20.58 -21.80
N GLU A 149 -5.93 -20.28 -23.02
CA GLU A 149 -5.37 -21.29 -23.94
C GLU A 149 -4.18 -22.08 -23.39
N ALA A 150 -3.50 -21.57 -22.36
CA ALA A 150 -2.41 -22.29 -21.70
C ALA A 150 -2.93 -23.42 -20.79
N TRP A 151 -4.16 -23.30 -20.29
CA TRP A 151 -4.70 -24.17 -19.25
C TRP A 151 -4.68 -25.66 -19.62
N PRO A 152 -5.14 -26.09 -20.82
CA PRO A 152 -5.12 -27.51 -21.20
C PRO A 152 -3.73 -28.15 -21.17
N TYR A 153 -2.66 -27.36 -21.35
CA TYR A 153 -1.29 -27.86 -21.38
C TYR A 153 -0.65 -28.00 -19.99
N ILE A 154 -1.17 -27.27 -19.00
CA ILE A 154 -0.61 -27.26 -17.63
C ILE A 154 -1.53 -27.90 -16.59
N LYS A 155 -2.82 -28.07 -16.93
CA LYS A 155 -3.88 -28.56 -16.03
C LYS A 155 -3.49 -29.84 -15.33
N ASP A 156 -3.09 -30.88 -16.07
CA ASP A 156 -2.82 -32.19 -15.49
C ASP A 156 -1.64 -32.13 -14.50
N ILE A 157 -0.57 -31.41 -14.86
CA ILE A 157 0.60 -31.22 -13.99
C ILE A 157 0.19 -30.49 -12.71
N PHE A 158 -0.51 -29.37 -12.85
CA PHE A 158 -0.90 -28.52 -11.73
C PHE A 158 -1.90 -29.23 -10.81
N GLN A 159 -2.90 -29.88 -11.38
CA GLN A 159 -3.90 -30.61 -10.61
C GLN A 159 -3.31 -31.87 -9.97
N ALA A 160 -2.33 -32.55 -10.58
CA ALA A 160 -1.65 -33.69 -9.96
C ALA A 160 -0.93 -33.24 -8.68
N ILE A 161 -0.06 -32.24 -8.77
CA ILE A 161 0.80 -31.82 -7.66
C ILE A 161 0.09 -31.03 -6.56
N ALA A 162 -1.09 -30.45 -6.83
CA ALA A 162 -1.84 -29.66 -5.86
C ALA A 162 -2.35 -30.50 -4.68
N ALA A 163 -2.60 -29.84 -3.54
CA ALA A 163 -3.35 -30.47 -2.45
C ALA A 163 -4.71 -30.99 -2.94
N LYS A 164 -5.26 -31.98 -2.24
CA LYS A 164 -6.59 -32.54 -2.52
C LYS A 164 -7.50 -32.31 -1.32
N SER A 165 -8.74 -31.89 -1.56
CA SER A 165 -9.79 -31.80 -0.55
C SER A 165 -11.00 -32.62 -1.02
N ASP A 166 -11.33 -33.68 -0.30
CA ASP A 166 -12.36 -34.66 -0.67
C ASP A 166 -12.15 -35.21 -2.10
N GLY A 167 -10.90 -35.46 -2.48
CA GLY A 167 -10.51 -35.93 -3.82
C GLY A 167 -10.39 -34.84 -4.90
N GLU A 168 -10.92 -33.63 -4.65
CA GLU A 168 -10.84 -32.52 -5.60
C GLU A 168 -9.49 -31.78 -5.49
N PRO A 169 -8.80 -31.48 -6.59
CA PRO A 169 -7.58 -30.67 -6.55
C PRO A 169 -7.87 -29.23 -6.11
N CYS A 170 -7.07 -28.74 -5.17
CA CYS A 170 -7.00 -27.34 -4.76
C CYS A 170 -6.25 -26.51 -5.83
N CYS A 171 -6.63 -26.70 -7.09
CA CYS A 171 -6.14 -26.01 -8.27
C CYS A 171 -7.18 -26.06 -9.38
N ASP A 172 -7.55 -24.90 -9.89
CA ASP A 172 -8.38 -24.74 -11.07
C ASP A 172 -8.08 -23.40 -11.76
N TRP A 173 -8.58 -23.20 -12.97
CA TRP A 173 -8.43 -21.93 -13.68
C TRP A 173 -9.19 -20.81 -12.96
N VAL A 174 -8.47 -19.75 -12.56
CA VAL A 174 -9.03 -18.62 -11.81
C VAL A 174 -9.75 -17.65 -12.74
N GLY A 175 -9.12 -17.29 -13.86
CA GLY A 175 -9.59 -16.25 -14.77
C GLY A 175 -8.45 -15.61 -15.57
N ASP A 176 -8.78 -14.51 -16.23
CA ASP A 176 -7.92 -13.87 -17.22
C ASP A 176 -6.78 -13.03 -16.61
N ASP A 177 -5.76 -12.72 -17.41
CA ASP A 177 -4.66 -11.80 -17.08
C ASP A 177 -4.01 -12.07 -15.68
N GLY A 178 -4.10 -11.11 -14.76
CA GLY A 178 -3.52 -11.17 -13.43
C GLY A 178 -4.44 -11.80 -12.37
N ALA A 179 -5.58 -12.37 -12.75
CA ALA A 179 -6.58 -12.88 -11.80
C ALA A 179 -5.99 -13.91 -10.80
N GLY A 180 -5.10 -14.79 -11.26
CA GLY A 180 -4.42 -15.77 -10.39
C GLY A 180 -3.60 -15.13 -9.26
N HIS A 181 -2.78 -14.14 -9.58
CA HIS A 181 -2.03 -13.38 -8.58
C HIS A 181 -2.91 -12.45 -7.75
N TYR A 182 -4.01 -11.95 -8.31
CA TYR A 182 -4.99 -11.15 -7.56
C TYR A 182 -5.65 -11.99 -6.45
N VAL A 183 -6.14 -13.19 -6.79
CA VAL A 183 -6.70 -14.13 -5.81
C VAL A 183 -5.67 -14.50 -4.75
N LYS A 184 -4.40 -14.68 -5.14
CA LYS A 184 -3.32 -14.93 -4.18
C LYS A 184 -3.05 -13.75 -3.24
N MET A 185 -3.11 -12.53 -3.75
CA MET A 185 -3.00 -11.31 -2.95
C MET A 185 -4.11 -11.26 -1.91
N VAL A 186 -5.37 -11.48 -2.33
CA VAL A 186 -6.53 -11.49 -1.42
C VAL A 186 -6.41 -12.60 -0.37
N HIS A 187 -5.99 -13.81 -0.77
CA HIS A 187 -5.66 -14.90 0.16
C HIS A 187 -4.69 -14.44 1.26
N ASN A 188 -3.60 -13.75 0.89
CA ASN A 188 -2.63 -13.26 1.88
C ASN A 188 -3.19 -12.14 2.76
N GLY A 189 -4.14 -11.35 2.25
CA GLY A 189 -4.88 -10.38 3.07
C GLY A 189 -5.73 -11.08 4.12
N ILE A 190 -6.49 -12.11 3.72
CA ILE A 190 -7.30 -12.93 4.62
C ILE A 190 -6.42 -13.64 5.66
N GLU A 191 -5.26 -14.16 5.25
CA GLU A 191 -4.25 -14.74 6.16
C GLU A 191 -3.85 -13.74 7.26
N TYR A 192 -3.65 -12.46 6.92
CA TYR A 192 -3.31 -11.43 7.91
C TYR A 192 -4.47 -11.18 8.87
N GLY A 193 -5.71 -11.17 8.36
CA GLY A 193 -6.92 -11.06 9.17
C GLY A 193 -7.06 -12.21 10.18
N ASP A 194 -6.96 -13.45 9.71
CA ASP A 194 -7.07 -14.64 10.54
C ASP A 194 -6.01 -14.66 11.66
N MET A 195 -4.74 -14.39 11.32
CA MET A 195 -3.67 -14.32 12.31
C MET A 195 -3.91 -13.23 13.37
N GLN A 196 -4.42 -12.06 12.95
CA GLN A 196 -4.71 -10.96 13.87
C GLN A 196 -5.88 -11.30 14.80
N LEU A 197 -6.95 -11.91 14.28
CA LEU A 197 -8.08 -12.36 15.10
C LEU A 197 -7.67 -13.40 16.14
N ILE A 198 -6.84 -14.38 15.75
CA ILE A 198 -6.31 -15.39 16.68
C ILE A 198 -5.42 -14.73 17.75
N SER A 199 -4.60 -13.74 17.35
CA SER A 199 -3.76 -12.97 18.28
C SER A 199 -4.59 -12.17 19.29
N GLU A 200 -5.72 -11.61 18.87
CA GLU A 200 -6.67 -10.92 19.77
C GLU A 200 -7.34 -11.89 20.75
N ALA A 201 -7.76 -13.07 20.29
CA ALA A 201 -8.28 -14.11 21.18
C ALA A 201 -7.23 -14.54 22.22
N TYR A 202 -5.99 -14.75 21.79
CA TYR A 202 -4.86 -15.03 22.68
C TYR A 202 -4.64 -13.92 23.72
N ASP A 203 -4.62 -12.64 23.29
CA ASP A 203 -4.35 -11.52 24.20
C ASP A 203 -5.48 -11.33 25.23
N ILE A 204 -6.74 -11.56 24.83
CA ILE A 204 -7.89 -11.56 25.74
C ILE A 204 -7.76 -12.70 26.77
N MET A 205 -7.44 -13.92 26.37
CA MET A 205 -7.25 -15.03 27.32
C MET A 205 -6.08 -14.77 28.26
N LYS A 206 -4.97 -14.24 27.75
CA LYS A 206 -3.76 -13.98 28.52
C LYS A 206 -3.91 -12.81 29.49
N ARG A 207 -4.21 -11.61 28.99
CA ARG A 207 -4.28 -10.38 29.80
C ARG A 207 -5.64 -10.16 30.44
N GLY A 208 -6.72 -10.60 29.79
CA GLY A 208 -8.08 -10.44 30.31
C GLY A 208 -8.42 -11.50 31.36
N LEU A 209 -8.12 -12.76 31.07
CA LEU A 209 -8.44 -13.89 31.96
C LEU A 209 -7.25 -14.39 32.80
N GLY A 210 -6.05 -13.88 32.57
CA GLY A 210 -4.85 -14.29 33.32
C GLY A 210 -4.40 -15.73 33.02
N MET A 211 -4.74 -16.28 31.86
CA MET A 211 -4.47 -17.68 31.55
C MET A 211 -2.99 -17.94 31.20
N PRO A 212 -2.39 -19.03 31.70
CA PRO A 212 -1.07 -19.47 31.26
C PRO A 212 -1.12 -20.06 29.84
N ASN A 213 -0.01 -19.96 29.10
CA ASN A 213 0.06 -20.38 27.68
C ASN A 213 -0.41 -21.81 27.43
N LYS A 214 -0.08 -22.76 28.31
CA LYS A 214 -0.54 -24.14 28.16
C LYS A 214 -2.07 -24.24 28.18
N GLU A 215 -2.75 -23.56 29.10
CA GLU A 215 -4.23 -23.56 29.14
C GLU A 215 -4.83 -22.90 27.90
N ILE A 216 -4.18 -21.85 27.38
CA ILE A 216 -4.60 -21.21 26.12
C ILE A 216 -4.43 -22.19 24.95
N GLY A 217 -3.33 -22.95 24.94
CA GLY A 217 -3.12 -24.05 23.99
C GLY A 217 -4.22 -25.12 24.09
N ASP A 218 -4.63 -25.50 25.31
CA ASP A 218 -5.72 -26.45 25.53
C ASP A 218 -7.07 -25.91 24.98
N VAL A 219 -7.33 -24.61 25.08
CA VAL A 219 -8.51 -23.96 24.45
C VAL A 219 -8.44 -24.00 22.92
N PHE A 220 -7.31 -23.62 22.32
CA PHE A 220 -7.16 -23.70 20.87
C PHE A 220 -7.24 -25.15 20.36
N ALA A 221 -6.74 -26.12 21.13
CA ALA A 221 -6.90 -27.54 20.83
C ALA A 221 -8.39 -27.94 20.78
N LYS A 222 -9.20 -27.48 21.73
CA LYS A 222 -10.66 -27.68 21.74
C LYS A 222 -11.32 -27.02 20.53
N TRP A 223 -11.04 -25.75 20.28
CA TRP A 223 -11.62 -25.01 19.14
C TRP A 223 -11.29 -25.64 17.79
N ASN A 224 -10.11 -26.26 17.67
CA ASN A 224 -9.70 -26.97 16.46
C ASN A 224 -10.44 -28.29 16.20
N THR A 225 -11.35 -28.71 17.08
CA THR A 225 -12.24 -29.86 16.85
C THR A 225 -13.66 -29.44 16.42
N GLY A 226 -13.92 -28.14 16.34
CA GLY A 226 -15.24 -27.57 16.05
C GLY A 226 -15.24 -26.69 14.80
N VAL A 227 -16.02 -25.60 14.86
CA VAL A 227 -16.24 -24.69 13.71
C VAL A 227 -14.98 -23.90 13.32
N LEU A 228 -13.97 -23.86 14.18
CA LEU A 228 -12.69 -23.18 13.95
C LEU A 228 -11.57 -24.11 13.47
N ASP A 229 -11.85 -25.39 13.19
CA ASP A 229 -10.87 -26.35 12.67
C ASP A 229 -10.14 -25.76 11.44
N SER A 230 -8.87 -25.44 11.66
CA SER A 230 -8.03 -24.75 10.69
C SER A 230 -6.56 -24.88 11.04
N PHE A 231 -5.71 -24.83 10.01
CA PHE A 231 -4.26 -24.92 10.20
C PHE A 231 -3.71 -23.81 11.12
N LEU A 232 -4.24 -22.58 11.03
CA LEU A 232 -3.76 -21.48 11.87
C LEU A 232 -4.09 -21.67 13.36
N ILE A 233 -5.23 -22.28 13.69
CA ILE A 233 -5.56 -22.63 15.08
C ILE A 233 -4.68 -23.79 15.56
N GLU A 234 -4.46 -24.80 14.72
CA GLU A 234 -3.56 -25.92 14.99
C GLU A 234 -2.14 -25.46 15.36
N ILE A 235 -1.51 -24.63 14.51
CA ILE A 235 -0.15 -24.16 14.80
C ILE A 235 -0.12 -23.18 15.98
N SER A 236 -1.21 -22.47 16.26
CA SER A 236 -1.29 -21.59 17.43
C SER A 236 -1.29 -22.40 18.72
N ARG A 237 -2.01 -23.53 18.76
CA ARG A 237 -1.92 -24.53 19.83
C ARG A 237 -0.46 -25.02 19.99
N ASP A 238 0.16 -25.46 18.90
CA ASP A 238 1.50 -26.08 18.97
C ASP A 238 2.57 -25.09 19.44
N VAL A 239 2.53 -23.84 18.97
CA VAL A 239 3.42 -22.77 19.42
C VAL A 239 3.23 -22.45 20.90
N LEU A 240 2.01 -22.53 21.42
CA LEU A 240 1.72 -22.28 22.84
C LEU A 240 2.18 -23.42 23.77
N TYR A 241 2.34 -24.63 23.24
CA TYR A 241 2.94 -25.76 23.98
C TYR A 241 4.46 -25.81 23.91
N TYR A 242 5.07 -25.06 23.00
CA TYR A 242 6.52 -25.10 22.83
C TYR A 242 7.24 -24.30 23.92
N ASN A 243 8.04 -25.00 24.72
CA ASN A 243 8.96 -24.41 25.68
C ASN A 243 10.37 -24.31 25.10
N ASP A 244 11.08 -23.25 25.48
CA ASP A 244 12.51 -23.08 25.22
C ASP A 244 13.36 -23.99 26.12
N GLU A 245 14.68 -24.01 25.91
CA GLU A 245 15.62 -24.89 26.65
C GLU A 245 15.60 -24.68 28.18
N ASP A 246 15.23 -23.49 28.65
CA ASP A 246 15.07 -23.18 30.08
C ASP A 246 13.69 -23.54 30.66
N GLY A 247 12.83 -24.17 29.85
CA GLY A 247 11.47 -24.58 30.23
C GLY A 247 10.42 -23.48 30.18
N ALA A 248 10.78 -22.23 29.87
CA ALA A 248 9.81 -21.15 29.71
C ALA A 248 9.16 -21.18 28.30
N PRO A 249 7.88 -20.78 28.15
CA PRO A 249 7.23 -20.77 26.85
C PRO A 249 7.96 -19.85 25.85
N LEU A 250 8.38 -20.38 24.71
CA LEU A 250 9.20 -19.63 23.75
C LEU A 250 8.45 -18.39 23.22
N VAL A 251 7.14 -18.49 23.03
CA VAL A 251 6.29 -17.40 22.53
C VAL A 251 6.38 -16.13 23.39
N GLU A 252 6.66 -16.23 24.68
CA GLU A 252 6.84 -15.09 25.58
C GLU A 252 8.16 -14.35 25.38
N LYS A 253 9.13 -15.01 24.75
CA LYS A 253 10.47 -14.46 24.47
C LYS A 253 10.57 -13.84 23.08
N ILE A 254 9.62 -14.14 22.20
CA ILE A 254 9.60 -13.61 20.83
C ILE A 254 9.28 -12.12 20.90
N LEU A 255 10.10 -11.31 20.21
CA LEU A 255 9.87 -9.87 20.10
C LEU A 255 8.53 -9.60 19.38
N ASP A 256 7.66 -8.81 20.03
CA ASP A 256 6.34 -8.39 19.53
C ASP A 256 6.44 -7.30 18.44
N SER A 257 7.16 -7.59 17.37
CA SER A 257 7.36 -6.73 16.19
C SER A 257 7.13 -7.56 14.92
N ALA A 258 5.89 -7.59 14.44
CA ALA A 258 5.49 -8.43 13.33
C ALA A 258 6.08 -7.95 11.99
N GLY A 259 6.79 -8.84 11.30
CA GLY A 259 7.24 -8.61 9.94
C GLY A 259 6.08 -8.68 8.91
N GLN A 260 6.32 -8.07 7.75
CA GLN A 260 5.45 -8.22 6.58
C GLN A 260 6.27 -8.14 5.28
N LYS A 261 5.89 -8.92 4.27
CA LYS A 261 6.51 -8.92 2.93
C LYS A 261 5.80 -8.02 1.92
N GLY A 262 4.78 -7.27 2.36
CA GLY A 262 4.03 -6.30 1.54
C GLY A 262 2.74 -6.82 0.91
N THR A 263 2.56 -8.14 0.76
CA THR A 263 1.38 -8.70 0.07
C THR A 263 0.05 -8.39 0.76
N GLY A 264 0.00 -8.41 2.10
CA GLY A 264 -1.21 -8.04 2.84
C GLY A 264 -1.57 -6.55 2.69
N LYS A 265 -0.54 -5.69 2.56
CA LYS A 265 -0.72 -4.26 2.28
C LYS A 265 -1.36 -4.02 0.91
N TRP A 266 -0.99 -4.81 -0.10
CA TRP A 266 -1.57 -4.67 -1.44
C TRP A 266 -3.08 -4.92 -1.45
N THR A 267 -3.58 -5.89 -0.68
CA THR A 267 -5.03 -6.11 -0.53
C THR A 267 -5.73 -4.89 0.05
N ALA A 268 -5.19 -4.29 1.12
CA ALA A 268 -5.77 -3.11 1.74
C ALA A 268 -5.71 -1.87 0.81
N ILE A 269 -4.61 -1.67 0.08
CA ILE A 269 -4.50 -0.60 -0.91
C ILE A 269 -5.51 -0.80 -2.03
N ASN A 270 -5.58 -2.00 -2.59
CA ASN A 270 -6.50 -2.26 -3.69
C ASN A 270 -7.97 -2.12 -3.26
N ALA A 271 -8.31 -2.45 -2.01
CA ALA A 271 -9.62 -2.18 -1.45
C ALA A 271 -9.94 -0.68 -1.44
N LEU A 272 -8.97 0.17 -1.07
CA LEU A 272 -9.12 1.63 -1.14
C LEU A 272 -9.29 2.12 -2.58
N ASP A 273 -8.46 1.61 -3.51
CA ASP A 273 -8.53 1.97 -4.93
C ASP A 273 -9.91 1.62 -5.55
N LEU A 274 -10.48 0.48 -5.17
CA LEU A 274 -11.77 0.00 -5.65
C LEU A 274 -12.98 0.50 -4.82
N GLY A 275 -12.74 1.31 -3.78
CA GLY A 275 -13.80 1.83 -2.91
C GLY A 275 -14.53 0.75 -2.10
N MET A 276 -13.86 -0.36 -1.77
CA MET A 276 -14.45 -1.50 -1.06
C MET A 276 -14.08 -1.53 0.43
N PRO A 277 -15.07 -1.76 1.34
CA PRO A 277 -14.86 -1.69 2.79
C PRO A 277 -14.21 -2.97 3.36
N VAL A 278 -12.97 -3.23 3.00
CA VAL A 278 -12.19 -4.40 3.48
C VAL A 278 -11.47 -4.05 4.78
N THR A 279 -12.27 -3.70 5.79
CA THR A 279 -11.78 -3.04 7.01
C THR A 279 -10.93 -3.96 7.89
N LEU A 280 -11.29 -5.24 8.01
CA LEU A 280 -10.59 -6.17 8.90
C LEU A 280 -9.14 -6.42 8.45
N ILE A 281 -8.94 -6.65 7.15
CA ILE A 281 -7.60 -6.82 6.58
C ILE A 281 -6.80 -5.50 6.71
N GLY A 282 -7.45 -4.35 6.54
CA GLY A 282 -6.84 -3.04 6.78
C GLY A 282 -6.31 -2.90 8.21
N GLU A 283 -7.14 -3.20 9.22
CA GLU A 283 -6.75 -3.19 10.63
C GLU A 283 -5.65 -4.22 10.94
N ALA A 284 -5.69 -5.41 10.34
CA ALA A 284 -4.63 -6.41 10.50
C ALA A 284 -3.28 -5.92 9.96
N VAL A 285 -3.27 -5.14 8.88
CA VAL A 285 -2.06 -4.49 8.37
C VAL A 285 -1.59 -3.39 9.34
N PHE A 286 -2.50 -2.54 9.82
CA PHE A 286 -2.14 -1.48 10.77
C PHE A 286 -1.67 -2.01 12.13
N ALA A 287 -2.22 -3.12 12.61
CA ALA A 287 -1.77 -3.77 13.84
C ALA A 287 -0.31 -4.24 13.73
N ARG A 288 0.11 -4.77 12.57
CA ARG A 288 1.53 -5.08 12.31
C ARG A 288 2.41 -3.83 12.32
N CYS A 289 1.96 -2.75 11.69
CA CYS A 289 2.65 -1.46 11.72
C CYS A 289 2.80 -0.93 13.16
N LEU A 290 1.74 -0.99 13.96
CA LEU A 290 1.74 -0.60 15.37
C LEU A 290 2.72 -1.44 16.21
N SER A 291 2.77 -2.75 15.97
CA SER A 291 3.71 -3.65 16.66
C SER A 291 5.18 -3.26 16.38
N SER A 292 5.48 -2.80 15.17
CA SER A 292 6.83 -2.36 14.77
C SER A 292 7.30 -1.11 15.52
N LEU A 293 6.39 -0.30 16.06
CA LEU A 293 6.70 0.87 16.90
C LEU A 293 7.09 0.47 18.33
N LYS A 294 7.78 -0.66 18.53
CA LYS A 294 8.04 -1.26 19.85
C LYS A 294 8.70 -0.31 20.85
N ALA A 295 9.75 0.40 20.42
CA ALA A 295 10.46 1.35 21.29
C ALA A 295 9.55 2.52 21.70
N GLU A 296 8.67 2.97 20.81
CA GLU A 296 7.71 4.03 21.09
C GLU A 296 6.60 3.56 22.03
N ARG A 297 6.02 2.38 21.78
CA ARG A 297 5.06 1.74 22.70
C ARG A 297 5.66 1.54 24.09
N GLY A 298 6.94 1.17 24.18
CA GLY A 298 7.65 1.04 25.46
C GLY A 298 7.81 2.36 26.22
N ARG A 299 7.91 3.50 25.52
CA ARG A 299 7.87 4.83 26.14
C ARG A 299 6.44 5.22 26.52
N ALA A 300 5.49 5.01 25.61
CA ALA A 300 4.08 5.32 25.80
C ALA A 300 3.48 4.61 27.03
N ALA A 301 3.81 3.33 27.24
CA ALA A 301 3.35 2.55 28.38
C ALA A 301 3.76 3.11 29.76
N LYS A 302 4.77 3.99 29.83
CA LYS A 302 5.22 4.63 31.08
C LYS A 302 4.46 5.91 31.41
N VAL A 303 3.77 6.49 30.43
CA VAL A 303 3.16 7.83 30.54
C VAL A 303 1.65 7.83 30.26
N LEU A 304 1.14 6.83 29.54
CA LEU A 304 -0.29 6.68 29.26
C LEU A 304 -0.91 5.68 30.25
N GLY A 305 -1.89 6.14 31.02
CA GLY A 305 -2.70 5.28 31.89
C GLY A 305 -3.81 4.56 31.12
N GLY A 306 -4.25 3.42 31.64
CA GLY A 306 -5.37 2.64 31.11
C GLY A 306 -6.03 1.80 32.21
N PRO A 307 -7.20 1.19 31.92
CA PRO A 307 -7.86 0.30 32.88
C PRO A 307 -7.01 -0.95 33.14
N THR A 308 -7.21 -1.57 34.30
CA THR A 308 -6.65 -2.87 34.63
C THR A 308 -7.74 -3.94 34.45
N PRO A 309 -7.53 -4.99 33.65
CA PRO A 309 -8.51 -6.05 33.48
C PRO A 309 -8.86 -6.69 34.83
N LYS A 310 -10.16 -6.83 35.07
CA LYS A 310 -10.71 -7.65 36.16
C LYS A 310 -11.83 -8.48 35.56
N PHE A 311 -11.66 -9.80 35.60
CA PHE A 311 -12.67 -10.72 35.15
C PHE A 311 -13.54 -11.16 36.34
N GLU A 312 -14.83 -10.90 36.22
CA GLU A 312 -15.88 -11.44 37.07
C GLU A 312 -16.85 -12.21 36.16
N GLY A 313 -17.24 -13.43 36.54
CA GLY A 313 -18.14 -14.28 35.79
C GLY A 313 -17.62 -15.70 35.55
N ASP A 314 -18.32 -16.46 34.71
CA ASP A 314 -17.94 -17.81 34.32
C ASP A 314 -16.91 -17.79 33.17
N LYS A 315 -15.70 -18.30 33.46
CA LYS A 315 -14.60 -18.40 32.48
C LYS A 315 -14.98 -19.29 31.29
N ALA A 316 -15.72 -20.38 31.52
CA ALA A 316 -16.10 -21.31 30.45
C ALA A 316 -17.08 -20.66 29.47
N GLU A 317 -18.10 -19.98 30.01
CA GLU A 317 -19.07 -19.21 29.21
C GLU A 317 -18.36 -18.10 28.40
N PHE A 318 -17.44 -17.37 29.03
CA PHE A 318 -16.72 -16.31 28.33
C PHE A 318 -15.80 -16.84 27.22
N LEU A 319 -15.20 -18.03 27.40
CA LEU A 319 -14.41 -18.68 26.35
C LEU A 319 -15.30 -19.14 25.18
N GLU A 320 -16.54 -19.57 25.42
CA GLU A 320 -17.50 -19.85 24.34
C GLU A 320 -17.88 -18.56 23.60
N ASN A 321 -18.12 -17.45 24.32
CA ASN A 321 -18.36 -16.15 23.70
C ASN A 321 -17.17 -15.69 22.84
N LEU A 322 -15.95 -15.93 23.30
CA LEU A 322 -14.72 -15.61 22.56
C LEU A 322 -14.55 -16.48 21.31
N GLU A 323 -14.90 -17.76 21.37
CA GLU A 323 -14.95 -18.65 20.21
C GLU A 323 -15.93 -18.12 19.15
N GLN A 324 -17.13 -17.72 19.58
CA GLN A 324 -18.15 -17.14 18.72
C GLN A 324 -17.71 -15.79 18.12
N ALA A 325 -17.05 -14.94 18.91
CA ALA A 325 -16.50 -13.66 18.44
C ALA A 325 -15.45 -13.85 17.35
N LEU A 326 -14.54 -14.81 17.55
CA LEU A 326 -13.51 -15.19 16.60
C LEU A 326 -14.13 -15.72 15.31
N TYR A 327 -15.10 -16.64 15.42
CA TYR A 327 -15.77 -17.22 14.27
C TYR A 327 -16.58 -16.18 13.46
N ALA A 328 -17.36 -15.33 14.13
CA ALA A 328 -18.13 -14.27 13.49
C ALA A 328 -17.22 -13.27 12.76
N SER A 329 -16.13 -12.84 13.40
CA SER A 329 -15.20 -11.89 12.80
C SER A 329 -14.45 -12.49 11.61
N LYS A 330 -14.13 -13.79 11.67
CA LYS A 330 -13.59 -14.53 10.53
C LYS A 330 -14.58 -14.52 9.36
N ILE A 331 -15.86 -14.80 9.59
CA ILE A 331 -16.91 -14.71 8.55
C ILE A 331 -16.90 -13.32 7.88
N ILE A 332 -16.80 -12.25 8.67
CA ILE A 332 -16.74 -10.88 8.14
C ILE A 332 -15.52 -10.66 7.23
N SER A 333 -14.32 -11.07 7.66
CA SER A 333 -13.10 -10.92 6.84
C SER A 333 -13.24 -11.61 5.49
N TYR A 334 -13.79 -12.83 5.46
CA TYR A 334 -14.01 -13.56 4.22
C TYR A 334 -15.11 -12.93 3.37
N ALA A 335 -16.22 -12.47 3.96
CA ALA A 335 -17.26 -11.74 3.24
C ALA A 335 -16.66 -10.51 2.54
N GLN A 336 -15.87 -9.71 3.26
CA GLN A 336 -15.17 -8.55 2.72
C GLN A 336 -14.17 -8.93 1.60
N GLY A 337 -13.40 -10.00 1.77
CA GLY A 337 -12.44 -10.47 0.77
C GLY A 337 -13.12 -10.93 -0.53
N PHE A 338 -14.27 -11.61 -0.43
CA PHE A 338 -15.05 -12.00 -1.61
C PHE A 338 -15.75 -10.81 -2.26
N MET A 339 -16.26 -9.84 -1.49
CA MET A 339 -16.78 -8.58 -2.05
C MET A 339 -15.70 -7.87 -2.88
N LEU A 340 -14.47 -7.81 -2.36
CA LEU A 340 -13.33 -7.20 -3.07
C LEU A 340 -13.05 -7.90 -4.41
N MET A 341 -12.97 -9.24 -4.41
CA MET A 341 -12.79 -10.01 -5.65
C MET A 341 -13.92 -9.82 -6.66
N GLN A 342 -15.17 -9.71 -6.19
CA GLN A 342 -16.31 -9.46 -7.06
C GLN A 342 -16.27 -8.08 -7.72
N THR A 343 -15.88 -7.03 -6.98
CA THR A 343 -15.70 -5.69 -7.54
C THR A 343 -14.54 -5.66 -8.54
N ALA A 344 -13.41 -6.29 -8.20
CA ALA A 344 -12.27 -6.38 -9.12
C ALA A 344 -12.62 -7.14 -10.41
N ALA A 345 -13.42 -8.21 -10.32
CA ALA A 345 -13.90 -8.93 -11.50
C ALA A 345 -14.71 -8.02 -12.43
N LYS A 346 -15.57 -7.16 -11.88
CA LYS A 346 -16.36 -6.19 -12.65
C LYS A 346 -15.46 -5.13 -13.30
N ASP A 347 -14.55 -4.53 -12.54
CA ASP A 347 -13.69 -3.43 -13.01
C ASP A 347 -12.65 -3.87 -14.05
N PHE A 348 -12.10 -5.08 -13.90
CA PHE A 348 -11.11 -5.63 -14.84
C PHE A 348 -11.73 -6.50 -15.94
N GLY A 349 -13.04 -6.74 -15.91
CA GLY A 349 -13.72 -7.60 -16.87
C GLY A 349 -13.35 -9.08 -16.77
N TRP A 350 -12.84 -9.53 -15.62
CA TRP A 350 -12.45 -10.93 -15.41
C TRP A 350 -13.65 -11.82 -15.13
N LYS A 351 -13.61 -13.04 -15.67
CA LYS A 351 -14.57 -14.10 -15.33
C LYS A 351 -14.03 -14.94 -14.18
N LEU A 352 -14.28 -14.51 -12.94
CA LEU A 352 -13.83 -15.26 -11.77
C LEU A 352 -14.75 -16.45 -11.46
N ASN A 353 -14.16 -17.62 -11.30
CA ASN A 353 -14.86 -18.81 -10.80
C ASN A 353 -14.84 -18.84 -9.25
N LYS A 354 -15.84 -18.19 -8.62
CA LYS A 354 -15.94 -18.07 -7.15
C LYS A 354 -15.98 -19.42 -6.41
N PRO A 355 -16.76 -20.44 -6.84
CA PRO A 355 -16.69 -21.78 -6.27
C PRO A 355 -15.27 -22.37 -6.31
N SER A 356 -14.58 -22.25 -7.45
CA SER A 356 -13.21 -22.77 -7.59
C SER A 356 -12.21 -22.00 -6.72
N ILE A 357 -12.35 -20.68 -6.57
CA ILE A 357 -11.51 -19.89 -5.65
C ILE A 357 -11.63 -20.41 -4.22
N ALA A 358 -12.87 -20.60 -3.74
CA ALA A 358 -13.09 -21.18 -2.41
C ALA A 358 -12.50 -22.60 -2.30
N LEU A 359 -12.69 -23.43 -3.34
CA LEU A 359 -12.14 -24.78 -3.42
C LEU A 359 -10.61 -24.81 -3.30
N MET A 360 -9.94 -23.93 -4.04
CA MET A 360 -8.48 -23.82 -4.04
C MET A 360 -7.91 -23.48 -2.67
N TRP A 361 -8.68 -22.84 -1.79
CA TRP A 361 -8.24 -22.52 -0.45
C TRP A 361 -8.54 -23.62 0.57
N ARG A 362 -9.37 -24.63 0.26
CA ARG A 362 -9.74 -25.70 1.21
C ARG A 362 -8.57 -26.56 1.69
N GLY A 363 -7.48 -26.61 0.93
CA GLY A 363 -6.31 -27.43 1.22
C GLY A 363 -5.04 -26.80 0.64
N GLY A 364 -3.90 -27.25 1.13
CA GLY A 364 -2.57 -26.83 0.65
C GLY A 364 -2.15 -25.41 1.02
N CYS A 365 -3.07 -24.46 1.22
CA CYS A 365 -2.73 -23.08 1.61
C CYS A 365 -2.68 -22.89 3.14
N ILE A 366 -2.27 -21.69 3.59
CA ILE A 366 -2.15 -21.35 5.02
C ILE A 366 -3.53 -21.17 5.67
N ILE A 367 -4.49 -20.58 4.95
CA ILE A 367 -5.84 -20.31 5.48
C ILE A 367 -6.79 -21.52 5.39
N ARG A 368 -6.25 -22.72 5.09
CA ARG A 368 -7.05 -23.95 4.94
C ARG A 368 -7.82 -24.26 6.23
N SER A 369 -9.10 -24.57 6.08
CA SER A 369 -10.03 -24.75 7.20
C SER A 369 -11.31 -25.46 6.75
N VAL A 370 -12.02 -26.07 7.70
CA VAL A 370 -13.35 -26.67 7.42
C VAL A 370 -14.35 -25.61 6.95
N PHE A 371 -14.21 -24.38 7.46
CA PHE A 371 -14.97 -23.19 7.11
C PHE A 371 -15.03 -22.91 5.59
N LEU A 372 -13.97 -23.22 4.85
CA LEU A 372 -13.93 -23.01 3.40
C LEU A 372 -14.85 -23.96 2.63
N LYS A 373 -15.19 -25.12 3.20
CA LYS A 373 -16.19 -26.02 2.59
C LYS A 373 -17.56 -25.35 2.54
N ASP A 374 -17.94 -24.62 3.59
CA ASP A 374 -19.20 -23.89 3.65
C ASP A 374 -19.25 -22.73 2.63
N ILE A 375 -18.12 -22.03 2.44
CA ILE A 375 -18.02 -20.99 1.39
C ILE A 375 -18.16 -21.61 -0.01
N THR A 376 -17.47 -22.73 -0.26
CA THR A 376 -17.62 -23.47 -1.53
C THR A 376 -19.07 -23.89 -1.73
N ALA A 377 -19.74 -24.42 -0.70
CA ALA A 377 -21.14 -24.83 -0.77
C ALA A 377 -22.08 -23.66 -1.08
N ALA A 378 -21.89 -22.51 -0.42
CA ALA A 378 -22.68 -21.30 -0.66
C ALA A 378 -22.60 -20.83 -2.12
N TYR A 379 -21.39 -20.74 -2.68
CA TYR A 379 -21.23 -20.33 -4.08
C TYR A 379 -21.59 -21.42 -5.09
N ARG A 380 -21.52 -22.71 -4.74
CA ARG A 380 -22.07 -23.78 -5.59
C ARG A 380 -23.60 -23.72 -5.65
N LYS A 381 -24.26 -23.41 -4.52
CA LYS A 381 -25.72 -23.22 -4.43
C LYS A 381 -26.18 -21.96 -5.17
N ASN A 382 -25.45 -20.85 -5.00
CA ASN A 382 -25.73 -19.59 -5.68
C ASN A 382 -24.43 -18.94 -6.18
N PRO A 383 -24.03 -19.19 -7.45
CA PRO A 383 -22.83 -18.57 -8.03
C PRO A 383 -22.89 -17.04 -8.09
N ASP A 384 -24.09 -16.45 -8.10
CA ASP A 384 -24.30 -15.00 -8.16
C ASP A 384 -24.51 -14.37 -6.78
N LEU A 385 -24.23 -15.11 -5.69
CA LEU A 385 -24.30 -14.60 -4.33
C LEU A 385 -23.48 -13.32 -4.18
N GLU A 386 -24.15 -12.22 -3.84
CA GLU A 386 -23.54 -10.89 -3.69
C GLU A 386 -22.62 -10.86 -2.47
N ASN A 387 -23.07 -11.41 -1.35
CA ASN A 387 -22.35 -11.43 -0.10
C ASN A 387 -22.60 -12.74 0.65
N LEU A 388 -21.56 -13.30 1.27
CA LEU A 388 -21.66 -14.51 2.09
C LEU A 388 -22.69 -14.39 3.21
N LEU A 389 -22.91 -13.19 3.75
CA LEU A 389 -23.88 -12.94 4.82
C LEU A 389 -25.35 -13.16 4.42
N PHE A 390 -25.63 -13.26 3.11
CA PHE A 390 -26.96 -13.61 2.60
C PHE A 390 -27.21 -15.10 2.46
N ASP A 391 -26.18 -15.94 2.58
CA ASP A 391 -26.37 -17.40 2.60
C ASP A 391 -26.88 -17.87 3.97
N ASP A 392 -27.78 -18.86 3.95
CA ASP A 392 -28.48 -19.38 5.12
C ASP A 392 -27.54 -19.88 6.23
N PHE A 393 -26.41 -20.49 5.87
CA PHE A 393 -25.46 -21.03 6.85
C PHE A 393 -24.77 -19.88 7.60
N PHE A 394 -24.18 -18.93 6.88
CA PHE A 394 -23.48 -17.80 7.49
C PHE A 394 -24.43 -16.87 8.24
N ASN A 395 -25.66 -16.71 7.73
CA ASN A 395 -26.69 -15.95 8.42
C ASN A 395 -27.00 -16.56 9.80
N LYS A 396 -27.24 -17.87 9.88
CA LYS A 396 -27.48 -18.57 11.15
C LYS A 396 -26.28 -18.50 12.08
N ALA A 397 -25.07 -18.71 11.55
CA ALA A 397 -23.82 -18.65 12.31
C ALA A 397 -23.62 -17.28 12.97
N ILE A 398 -23.81 -16.19 12.21
CA ILE A 398 -23.69 -14.84 12.74
C ILE A 398 -24.76 -14.57 13.80
N HIS A 399 -26.04 -14.88 13.56
CA HIS A 399 -27.08 -14.64 14.57
C HIS A 399 -26.83 -15.37 15.88
N LYS A 400 -26.29 -16.60 15.83
CA LYS A 400 -25.87 -17.33 17.03
C LYS A 400 -24.71 -16.64 17.75
N ALA A 401 -23.73 -16.14 17.02
CA ALA A 401 -22.50 -15.60 17.58
C ALA A 401 -22.62 -14.17 18.15
N GLN A 402 -23.61 -13.40 17.68
CA GLN A 402 -23.75 -11.97 17.96
C GLN A 402 -23.77 -11.58 19.45
N PRO A 403 -24.46 -12.29 20.37
CA PRO A 403 -24.44 -11.93 21.78
C PRO A 403 -23.04 -12.02 22.39
N GLY A 404 -22.35 -13.17 22.22
CA GLY A 404 -21.00 -13.38 22.73
C GLY A 404 -19.97 -12.47 22.07
N TRP A 405 -20.13 -12.22 20.77
CA TRP A 405 -19.27 -11.30 20.04
C TRP A 405 -19.32 -9.86 20.57
N ARG A 406 -20.52 -9.36 20.87
CA ARG A 406 -20.71 -8.02 21.46
C ARG A 406 -20.16 -7.94 22.88
N ASP A 407 -20.33 -8.99 23.69
CA ASP A 407 -19.74 -9.08 25.03
C ASP A 407 -18.21 -8.97 24.95
N VAL A 408 -17.58 -9.76 24.09
CA VAL A 408 -16.12 -9.78 23.89
C VAL A 408 -15.57 -8.42 23.46
N VAL A 409 -16.18 -7.77 22.46
CA VAL A 409 -15.75 -6.42 22.01
C VAL A 409 -15.91 -5.39 23.12
N SER A 410 -17.03 -5.47 23.87
CA SER A 410 -17.29 -4.56 25.00
C SER A 410 -16.26 -4.76 26.11
N LYS A 411 -15.96 -6.00 26.49
CA LYS A 411 -14.94 -6.30 27.51
C LYS A 411 -13.54 -5.91 27.03
N GLY A 412 -13.19 -6.14 25.77
CA GLY A 412 -11.93 -5.67 25.19
C GLY A 412 -11.72 -4.17 25.42
N ALA A 413 -12.72 -3.37 25.10
CA ALA A 413 -12.70 -1.92 25.34
C ALA A 413 -12.63 -1.56 26.83
N LEU A 414 -13.48 -2.16 27.68
CA LEU A 414 -13.51 -1.89 29.13
C LEU A 414 -12.21 -2.30 29.85
N TRP A 415 -11.55 -3.36 29.38
CA TRP A 415 -10.30 -3.87 29.92
C TRP A 415 -9.05 -3.20 29.33
N GLY A 416 -9.18 -2.37 28.30
CA GLY A 416 -8.04 -1.77 27.62
C GLY A 416 -7.17 -2.82 26.88
N ILE A 417 -7.80 -3.87 26.37
CA ILE A 417 -7.17 -4.87 25.52
C ILE A 417 -7.52 -4.52 24.07
N PRO A 418 -6.53 -4.24 23.21
CA PRO A 418 -6.80 -3.80 21.85
C PRO A 418 -7.36 -4.94 21.01
N THR A 419 -8.56 -4.74 20.46
CA THR A 419 -9.26 -5.70 19.60
C THR A 419 -9.61 -5.11 18.23
N PRO A 420 -8.64 -4.54 17.47
CA PRO A 420 -8.95 -3.82 16.24
C PRO A 420 -9.70 -4.68 15.22
N ALA A 421 -9.35 -5.96 15.06
CA ALA A 421 -10.01 -6.86 14.12
C ALA A 421 -11.42 -7.28 14.60
N PHE A 422 -11.63 -7.63 15.88
CA PHE A 422 -12.98 -7.90 16.39
C PHE A 422 -13.89 -6.68 16.31
N SER A 423 -13.39 -5.50 16.71
CA SER A 423 -14.14 -4.25 16.75
C SER A 423 -14.54 -3.76 15.36
N THR A 424 -13.63 -3.82 14.38
CA THR A 424 -13.94 -3.40 13.00
C THR A 424 -14.89 -4.38 12.33
N ALA A 425 -14.78 -5.68 12.61
CA ALA A 425 -15.70 -6.67 12.06
C ALA A 425 -17.14 -6.45 12.57
N LEU A 426 -17.31 -6.16 13.87
CA LEU A 426 -18.62 -5.86 14.45
C LEU A 426 -19.19 -4.56 13.89
N SER A 427 -18.33 -3.53 13.77
CA SER A 427 -18.70 -2.24 13.18
C SER A 427 -19.12 -2.38 11.72
N PHE A 428 -18.41 -3.19 10.93
CA PHE A 428 -18.79 -3.49 9.55
C PHE A 428 -20.13 -4.23 9.49
N TYR A 429 -20.33 -5.25 10.33
CA TYR A 429 -21.58 -6.00 10.35
C TYR A 429 -22.78 -5.09 10.67
N ASP A 430 -22.67 -4.27 11.71
CA ASP A 430 -23.73 -3.33 12.09
C ASP A 430 -23.93 -2.23 11.04
N GLY A 431 -22.87 -1.78 10.38
CA GLY A 431 -22.95 -0.86 9.25
C GLY A 431 -23.63 -1.46 8.02
N TYR A 432 -23.30 -2.70 7.68
CA TYR A 432 -23.81 -3.39 6.48
C TYR A 432 -25.30 -3.72 6.59
N ARG A 433 -25.79 -4.06 7.79
CA ARG A 433 -27.23 -4.36 8.01
C ARG A 433 -28.11 -3.13 8.23
N ALA A 434 -27.52 -1.95 8.41
CA ALA A 434 -28.28 -0.73 8.65
C ALA A 434 -28.86 -0.23 7.32
N LYS A 435 -30.20 -0.15 7.22
CA LYS A 435 -30.87 0.45 6.05
C LYS A 435 -30.41 1.89 5.83
N ASP A 436 -30.28 2.65 6.91
CA ASP A 436 -29.92 4.07 6.90
C ASP A 436 -28.69 4.30 7.77
N LEU A 437 -27.63 4.84 7.16
CA LEU A 437 -26.39 5.23 7.83
C LEU A 437 -26.31 6.75 8.02
N PRO A 438 -25.50 7.25 8.97
CA PRO A 438 -25.30 8.68 9.20
C PRO A 438 -24.53 9.40 8.07
N ALA A 439 -24.28 8.73 6.93
CA ALA A 439 -23.64 9.31 5.75
C ALA A 439 -24.50 10.43 5.10
N ASN A 440 -25.80 10.52 5.44
CA ASN A 440 -26.63 11.66 5.08
C ASN A 440 -26.11 12.99 5.67
N LEU A 441 -25.64 13.00 6.93
CA LEU A 441 -25.02 14.17 7.55
C LEU A 441 -23.67 14.48 6.88
N LEU A 442 -22.88 13.45 6.55
CA LEU A 442 -21.63 13.61 5.81
C LEU A 442 -21.87 14.28 4.45
N GLN A 443 -22.91 13.88 3.72
CA GLN A 443 -23.31 14.53 2.47
C GLN A 443 -23.76 15.98 2.68
N ALA A 444 -24.58 16.25 3.71
CA ALA A 444 -25.01 17.61 4.04
C ALA A 444 -23.82 18.52 4.40
N GLN A 445 -22.84 18.02 5.15
CA GLN A 445 -21.61 18.77 5.45
C GLN A 445 -20.83 19.09 4.17
N ARG A 446 -20.62 18.10 3.28
CA ARG A 446 -19.92 18.29 1.99
C ARG A 446 -20.63 19.31 1.09
N ASP A 447 -21.95 19.26 1.03
CA ASP A 447 -22.73 20.25 0.29
C ASP A 447 -22.65 21.64 0.95
N TYR A 448 -22.66 21.70 2.28
CA TYR A 448 -22.55 22.95 3.04
C TYR A 448 -21.26 23.70 2.77
N PHE A 449 -20.09 23.07 2.97
CA PHE A 449 -18.81 23.79 2.87
C PHE A 449 -18.24 23.83 1.45
N GLY A 450 -18.69 22.94 0.56
CA GLY A 450 -18.04 22.72 -0.73
C GLY A 450 -18.99 22.59 -1.92
N ALA A 451 -20.29 22.81 -1.74
CA ALA A 451 -21.31 22.67 -2.79
C ALA A 451 -21.20 21.35 -3.58
N HIS A 452 -20.81 20.27 -2.89
CA HIS A 452 -20.57 18.97 -3.50
C HIS A 452 -21.83 18.22 -3.91
N THR A 453 -23.01 18.82 -3.72
CA THR A 453 -24.34 18.25 -3.96
C THR A 453 -24.64 17.00 -3.13
N PHE A 454 -25.90 16.59 -3.12
CA PHE A 454 -26.37 15.32 -2.55
C PHE A 454 -27.58 14.80 -3.34
N ARG A 455 -28.02 13.56 -3.06
CA ARG A 455 -29.26 12.99 -3.62
C ARG A 455 -30.30 12.79 -2.52
N ILE A 456 -31.57 13.01 -2.86
CA ILE A 456 -32.70 12.77 -1.96
C ILE A 456 -33.05 11.28 -1.93
N LYS A 457 -33.59 10.80 -0.80
CA LYS A 457 -34.16 9.45 -0.74
C LYS A 457 -35.39 9.36 -1.65
N PRO A 458 -35.60 8.23 -2.37
CA PRO A 458 -36.76 8.03 -3.22
C PRO A 458 -38.09 8.33 -2.50
N GLU A 459 -38.24 7.84 -1.27
CA GLU A 459 -39.44 8.06 -0.45
C GLU A 459 -39.62 9.50 0.06
N CYS A 460 -38.61 10.35 -0.09
CA CYS A 460 -38.64 11.77 0.29
C CYS A 460 -38.61 12.71 -0.91
N ALA A 461 -38.70 12.17 -2.13
CA ALA A 461 -38.65 12.97 -3.35
C ALA A 461 -39.85 13.92 -3.45
N THR A 462 -39.61 15.14 -3.91
CA THR A 462 -40.61 16.17 -4.17
C THR A 462 -40.32 16.86 -5.49
N GLU A 463 -41.22 17.71 -5.99
CA GLU A 463 -40.96 18.52 -7.19
C GLU A 463 -39.70 19.39 -7.04
N LYS A 464 -39.44 19.91 -5.83
CA LYS A 464 -38.26 20.73 -5.53
C LYS A 464 -36.99 19.91 -5.30
N MET A 465 -37.14 18.67 -4.86
CA MET A 465 -36.05 17.73 -4.57
C MET A 465 -36.34 16.42 -5.29
N PRO A 466 -36.12 16.34 -6.61
CA PRO A 466 -36.46 15.17 -7.40
C PRO A 466 -35.52 13.99 -7.14
N GLU A 467 -36.05 12.77 -7.22
CA GLU A 467 -35.27 11.53 -7.12
C GLU A 467 -34.21 11.46 -8.23
N GLY A 468 -33.03 10.91 -7.89
CA GLY A 468 -31.97 10.63 -8.86
C GLY A 468 -31.24 11.86 -9.41
N LYS A 469 -31.55 13.07 -8.93
CA LYS A 469 -30.87 14.31 -9.29
C LYS A 469 -29.90 14.74 -8.21
N ASP A 470 -28.80 15.34 -8.64
CA ASP A 470 -27.83 15.97 -7.75
C ASP A 470 -28.38 17.36 -7.36
N ILE A 471 -28.52 17.56 -6.05
CA ILE A 471 -29.19 18.69 -5.42
C ILE A 471 -28.16 19.48 -4.63
N HIS A 472 -28.18 20.80 -4.78
CA HIS A 472 -27.45 21.73 -3.92
C HIS A 472 -28.43 22.56 -3.08
N VAL A 473 -28.13 22.77 -1.81
CA VAL A 473 -28.87 23.68 -0.93
C VAL A 473 -27.99 24.88 -0.58
N ASN A 474 -28.50 26.11 -0.68
CA ASN A 474 -27.82 27.25 -0.09
C ASN A 474 -28.06 27.27 1.43
N TRP A 475 -27.16 26.62 2.16
CA TRP A 475 -27.23 26.50 3.61
C TRP A 475 -27.02 27.84 4.36
N THR A 476 -26.44 28.85 3.71
CA THR A 476 -26.08 30.12 4.36
C THR A 476 -27.21 31.15 4.34
N ASP A 477 -28.14 31.06 3.39
CA ASP A 477 -29.31 31.96 3.33
C ASP A 477 -30.30 31.72 4.48
N LEU A 478 -30.36 30.49 5.01
CA LEU A 478 -31.19 30.15 6.19
C LEU A 478 -30.75 30.87 7.48
N LYS A 479 -29.47 31.28 7.59
CA LYS A 479 -28.99 32.12 8.71
C LYS A 479 -29.52 33.55 8.65
N ARG A 480 -29.82 34.08 7.46
CA ARG A 480 -30.34 35.46 7.30
C ARG A 480 -31.81 35.56 7.67
N GLN A 481 -32.60 34.50 7.47
CA GLN A 481 -34.04 34.50 7.78
C GLN A 481 -34.35 34.25 9.27
N SER A 482 -33.46 33.57 10.00
CA SER A 482 -33.63 33.30 11.44
C SER A 482 -33.21 34.46 12.36
N GLY A 483 -32.56 35.51 11.82
CA GLY A 483 -32.14 36.71 12.56
C GLY A 483 -33.17 37.84 12.66
N THR A 484 -34.33 37.70 12.02
CA THR A 484 -35.41 38.71 12.03
C THR A 484 -36.53 38.32 12.99
N VAL A 485 -36.27 38.39 14.29
CA VAL A 485 -37.32 38.52 15.32
C VAL A 485 -36.93 39.64 16.29
N GLY A 486 -37.55 40.81 16.09
CA GLY A 486 -37.94 41.75 17.13
C GLY A 486 -36.88 42.63 17.81
N GLY A 487 -36.86 43.92 17.47
CA GLY A 487 -36.25 44.94 18.33
C GLY A 487 -36.11 46.33 17.69
N LYS A 488 -37.15 47.16 17.78
CA LYS A 488 -37.07 48.62 17.55
C LYS A 488 -36.21 49.27 18.63
N ALA A 489 -35.24 50.11 18.25
CA ALA A 489 -34.76 51.22 19.07
C ALA A 489 -34.17 52.34 18.18
N SER A 490 -34.49 53.57 18.56
CA SER A 490 -34.30 54.83 17.82
C SER A 490 -33.16 55.68 18.40
N GLY A 491 -32.16 56.04 17.57
CA GLY A 491 -31.24 57.21 17.62
C GLY A 491 -30.43 57.53 18.90
N PRO A 492 -29.48 58.50 18.91
CA PRO A 492 -29.00 59.37 17.82
C PRO A 492 -27.45 59.50 17.69
N GLY A 493 -26.99 60.15 16.60
CA GLY A 493 -25.73 60.90 16.59
C GLY A 493 -24.56 60.33 15.77
N SER A 494 -24.32 60.92 14.60
CA SER A 494 -22.98 60.90 13.98
C SER A 494 -22.05 61.85 14.73
N PRO A 495 -20.75 61.50 14.88
CA PRO A 495 -19.77 62.27 14.14
C PRO A 495 -18.61 61.44 13.53
N ALA A 496 -18.13 61.95 12.40
CA ALA A 496 -16.75 61.92 11.91
C ALA A 496 -16.01 60.58 11.77
N ASN A 497 -16.11 60.04 10.57
CA ASN A 497 -15.01 59.56 9.70
C ASN A 497 -13.61 59.45 10.36
N THR A 498 -13.25 58.26 10.84
CA THR A 498 -11.87 57.77 10.86
C THR A 498 -11.84 56.39 10.21
N GLY A 499 -11.04 56.28 9.14
CA GLY A 499 -10.99 55.11 8.27
C GLY A 499 -10.49 53.87 8.99
N SER A 500 -11.35 52.87 9.07
CA SER A 500 -11.01 51.49 9.40
C SER A 500 -11.80 50.62 8.43
N THR A 501 -11.15 50.23 7.33
CA THR A 501 -11.71 49.29 6.36
C THR A 501 -11.89 47.93 7.02
N ASN A 502 -13.15 47.55 7.27
CA ASN A 502 -13.54 46.19 7.61
C ASN A 502 -13.08 45.20 6.52
N PRO A 503 -12.73 43.93 6.84
CA PRO A 503 -12.30 42.91 5.86
C PRO A 503 -13.42 42.39 4.94
N LEU A 504 -14.55 43.08 4.86
CA LEU A 504 -15.68 42.75 3.99
C LEU A 504 -15.76 43.80 2.87
N SER A 505 -14.99 43.60 1.79
CA SER A 505 -15.38 43.96 0.40
C SER A 505 -14.28 43.77 -0.66
N LEU A 506 -13.29 42.89 -0.46
CA LEU A 506 -12.28 42.62 -1.52
C LEU A 506 -12.78 41.70 -2.65
N GLU A 507 -13.89 40.99 -2.47
CA GLU A 507 -14.44 40.06 -3.50
C GLU A 507 -14.82 40.76 -4.81
N ALA A 508 -15.65 41.81 -4.75
CA ALA A 508 -16.08 42.53 -5.97
C ALA A 508 -14.92 43.24 -6.71
N PRO A 509 -13.97 43.92 -6.02
CA PRO A 509 -12.77 44.48 -6.64
C PRO A 509 -11.83 43.44 -7.26
N LEU A 510 -11.68 42.25 -6.66
CA LEU A 510 -10.79 41.20 -7.17
C LEU A 510 -11.34 40.53 -8.43
N VAL A 511 -12.63 40.23 -8.45
CA VAL A 511 -13.29 39.66 -9.63
C VAL A 511 -13.25 40.64 -10.80
N GLY A 512 -13.53 41.93 -10.55
CA GLY A 512 -13.45 42.98 -11.57
C GLY A 512 -12.04 43.31 -12.06
N ALA A 513 -11.00 42.80 -11.40
CA ALA A 513 -9.60 43.03 -11.73
C ALA A 513 -8.92 41.84 -12.42
N ILE A 514 -9.66 40.77 -12.75
CA ILE A 514 -9.11 39.63 -13.50
C ILE A 514 -8.62 40.12 -14.87
N GLY A 515 -7.37 39.78 -15.20
CA GLY A 515 -6.65 40.26 -16.38
C GLY A 515 -5.94 41.62 -16.20
N ALA A 516 -6.21 42.34 -15.10
CA ALA A 516 -5.53 43.60 -14.79
C ALA A 516 -4.14 43.35 -14.18
N ARG A 517 -3.22 44.29 -14.38
CA ARG A 517 -1.96 44.32 -13.63
C ARG A 517 -2.21 44.95 -12.27
N VAL A 518 -1.91 44.21 -11.22
CA VAL A 518 -2.22 44.57 -9.84
C VAL A 518 -0.95 44.56 -9.00
N ARG A 519 -0.95 45.36 -7.93
CA ARG A 519 0.01 45.30 -6.84
C ARG A 519 -0.74 44.94 -5.58
N LEU A 520 -0.25 43.93 -4.86
CA LEU A 520 -0.80 43.54 -3.57
C LEU A 520 0.30 43.37 -2.55
N THR A 521 -0.01 43.66 -1.30
CA THR A 521 0.88 43.41 -0.16
C THR A 521 0.24 42.38 0.75
N THR A 522 1.00 41.35 1.11
CA THR A 522 0.52 40.27 1.98
C THR A 522 0.71 40.61 3.47
N THR A 523 0.10 39.80 4.36
CA THR A 523 0.26 39.88 5.82
C THR A 523 1.70 39.73 6.30
N LEU A 524 2.57 39.11 5.49
CA LEU A 524 4.01 38.99 5.74
C LEU A 524 4.83 40.14 5.12
N SER A 525 4.18 41.24 4.73
CA SER A 525 4.79 42.41 4.08
C SER A 525 5.45 42.15 2.71
N ASN A 526 5.25 40.96 2.13
CA ASN A 526 5.70 40.69 0.77
C ASN A 526 4.79 41.43 -0.21
N THR A 527 5.37 42.30 -1.05
CA THR A 527 4.66 43.00 -2.12
C THR A 527 4.87 42.27 -3.43
N LEU A 528 3.78 41.88 -4.08
CA LEU A 528 3.78 41.22 -5.37
C LEU A 528 3.12 42.12 -6.40
N GLU A 529 3.73 42.21 -7.57
CA GLU A 529 3.21 42.95 -8.71
C GLU A 529 3.16 42.02 -9.93
N GLY A 530 2.00 41.95 -10.57
CA GLY A 530 1.77 40.99 -11.63
C GLY A 530 0.35 41.06 -12.18
N THR A 531 0.05 40.22 -13.16
CA THR A 531 -1.29 40.11 -13.73
C THR A 531 -2.14 39.20 -12.87
N LEU A 532 -3.30 39.69 -12.41
CA LEU A 532 -4.28 38.87 -11.69
C LEU A 532 -4.92 37.90 -12.69
N PHE A 533 -4.63 36.61 -12.53
CA PHE A 533 -5.03 35.59 -13.49
C PHE A 533 -6.41 35.02 -13.19
N VAL A 534 -6.71 34.80 -11.90
CA VAL A 534 -8.02 34.34 -11.43
C VAL A 534 -8.22 34.77 -9.98
N ALA A 535 -9.48 34.98 -9.61
CA ALA A 535 -9.93 35.06 -8.22
C ALA A 535 -11.06 34.04 -8.05
N ASP A 536 -10.86 33.06 -7.15
CA ASP A 536 -11.85 32.03 -6.84
C ASP A 536 -12.55 32.39 -5.52
N PRO A 537 -13.83 32.78 -5.57
CA PRO A 537 -14.61 33.09 -4.37
C PRO A 537 -14.95 31.84 -3.55
N ILE A 538 -14.88 30.63 -4.12
CA ILE A 538 -15.21 29.37 -3.42
C ILE A 538 -14.03 28.96 -2.52
N THR A 539 -12.83 28.92 -3.08
CA THR A 539 -11.62 28.58 -2.29
C THR A 539 -10.98 29.79 -1.60
N ASN A 540 -11.49 31.00 -1.88
CA ASN A 540 -10.98 32.27 -1.39
C ASN A 540 -9.49 32.48 -1.73
N LEU A 541 -9.11 32.06 -2.94
CA LEU A 541 -7.76 32.13 -3.48
C LEU A 541 -7.70 33.06 -4.69
N ILE A 542 -6.55 33.70 -4.88
CA ILE A 542 -6.21 34.37 -6.13
C ILE A 542 -4.94 33.76 -6.71
N ALA A 543 -4.77 33.82 -8.03
CA ALA A 543 -3.50 33.55 -8.68
C ALA A 543 -2.98 34.82 -9.37
N ILE A 544 -1.76 35.23 -9.02
CA ILE A 544 -1.07 36.35 -9.67
C ILE A 544 0.15 35.84 -10.43
N ASN A 545 0.30 36.22 -11.69
CA ASN A 545 1.49 35.96 -12.49
C ASN A 545 2.44 37.18 -12.41
N THR A 546 3.60 37.02 -11.78
CA THR A 546 4.55 38.11 -11.50
C THR A 546 5.54 38.39 -12.63
N ALA A 547 5.33 37.81 -13.82
CA ALA A 547 6.22 38.04 -14.96
C ALA A 547 6.37 39.55 -15.31
N PRO A 548 7.58 39.99 -15.71
CA PRO A 548 7.81 41.37 -16.14
C PRO A 548 6.94 41.74 -17.36
N PRO A 549 6.48 42.99 -17.49
CA PRO A 549 5.79 43.44 -18.68
C PRO A 549 6.77 43.48 -19.88
N PRO A 550 6.30 43.24 -21.12
CA PRO A 550 7.17 43.34 -22.30
C PRO A 550 7.71 44.78 -22.48
N PRO A 551 8.91 44.95 -23.04
CA PRO A 551 9.66 46.20 -23.01
C PRO A 551 9.10 47.40 -23.82
N THR A 552 7.93 47.30 -24.47
CA THR A 552 7.33 48.44 -25.22
C THR A 552 5.79 48.35 -25.33
N PRO A 553 5.04 49.44 -25.03
CA PRO A 553 3.59 49.50 -25.18
C PRO A 553 3.21 50.08 -26.56
N SER A 554 3.53 49.38 -27.65
CA SER A 554 3.00 49.69 -28.98
C SER A 554 3.34 48.62 -30.01
N SER A 555 2.42 47.68 -30.23
CA SER A 555 2.14 47.12 -31.56
C SER A 555 0.98 46.13 -31.46
N ASN A 556 0.04 46.25 -32.41
CA ASN A 556 -1.08 45.35 -32.64
C ASN A 556 -0.60 43.95 -33.03
N ASN A 557 -0.06 43.20 -32.08
CA ASN A 557 0.28 41.80 -32.27
C ASN A 557 -0.59 40.96 -31.33
N THR A 558 -1.52 40.22 -31.91
CA THR A 558 -2.45 39.27 -31.27
C THR A 558 -1.75 38.04 -30.65
N ASN A 559 -0.45 38.14 -30.38
CA ASN A 559 0.41 37.12 -29.81
C ASN A 559 1.13 37.60 -28.54
N SER A 560 0.47 38.42 -27.72
CA SER A 560 0.84 38.63 -26.30
C SER A 560 0.45 37.42 -25.44
N ALA A 561 0.75 36.21 -25.94
CA ALA A 561 0.61 34.98 -25.19
C ALA A 561 1.46 35.08 -23.90
N ALA A 562 0.81 34.80 -22.78
CA ALA A 562 1.40 34.75 -21.46
C ALA A 562 2.75 34.02 -21.51
N GLN A 563 3.82 34.76 -21.23
CA GLN A 563 5.12 34.17 -20.93
C GLN A 563 4.93 33.19 -19.75
N PRO A 564 5.61 32.03 -19.73
CA PRO A 564 5.60 31.15 -18.56
C PRO A 564 6.16 31.95 -17.38
N GLY A 565 5.28 32.36 -16.47
CA GLY A 565 5.62 33.21 -15.34
C GLY A 565 5.46 32.48 -14.01
N ASP A 566 6.06 33.04 -12.96
CA ASP A 566 5.90 32.56 -11.60
C ASP A 566 4.50 32.92 -11.09
N TYR A 567 3.65 31.89 -10.97
CA TYR A 567 2.31 32.04 -10.41
C TYR A 567 2.38 31.92 -8.89
N HIS A 568 1.84 32.92 -8.21
CA HIS A 568 1.64 32.89 -6.77
C HIS A 568 0.17 32.71 -6.46
N ILE A 569 -0.16 31.63 -5.74
CA ILE A 569 -1.48 31.37 -5.20
C ILE A 569 -1.54 31.97 -3.81
N ILE A 570 -2.46 32.91 -3.58
CA ILE A 570 -2.55 33.70 -2.36
C ILE A 570 -3.97 33.62 -1.84
N HIS A 571 -4.12 33.30 -0.56
CA HIS A 571 -5.42 33.35 0.08
C HIS A 571 -5.84 34.81 0.30
N VAL A 572 -7.08 35.18 -0.02
CA VAL A 572 -7.55 36.58 0.02
C VAL A 572 -7.38 37.19 1.41
N ASN A 573 -7.61 36.41 2.48
CA ASN A 573 -7.37 36.84 3.87
C ASN A 573 -5.91 37.21 4.19
N GLN A 574 -4.95 36.82 3.35
CA GLN A 574 -3.54 37.20 3.49
C GLN A 574 -3.21 38.51 2.78
N ILE A 575 -4.18 39.14 2.09
CA ILE A 575 -3.97 40.39 1.35
C ILE A 575 -4.30 41.57 2.27
N ASN A 576 -3.27 42.33 2.64
CA ASN A 576 -3.40 43.55 3.43
C ASN A 576 -3.78 44.75 2.57
N SER A 577 -3.28 44.81 1.33
CA SER A 577 -3.59 45.89 0.40
C SER A 577 -3.66 45.36 -1.03
N PHE A 578 -4.53 45.97 -1.83
CA PHE A 578 -4.75 45.62 -3.23
C PHE A 578 -4.91 46.91 -4.05
N LYS A 579 -4.16 47.03 -5.14
CA LYS A 579 -4.19 48.18 -6.04
C LYS A 579 -4.11 47.74 -7.49
N ILE A 580 -5.06 48.16 -8.31
CA ILE A 580 -4.98 48.01 -9.77
C ILE A 580 -4.00 49.05 -10.32
N LEU A 581 -3.00 48.61 -11.07
CA LEU A 581 -2.02 49.47 -11.74
C LEU A 581 -2.43 49.79 -13.17
N PHE A 582 -2.87 48.77 -13.93
CA PHE A 582 -3.32 48.89 -15.32
C PHE A 582 -4.48 47.93 -15.58
N LEU A 583 -5.57 48.41 -16.19
CA LEU A 583 -6.66 47.57 -16.68
C LEU A 583 -6.22 46.90 -17.99
N GLY A 584 -6.37 45.58 -18.11
CA GLY A 584 -6.07 44.84 -19.34
C GLY A 584 -7.16 45.04 -20.40
N ASP A 585 -6.86 44.70 -21.66
CA ASP A 585 -7.74 44.89 -22.84
C ASP A 585 -9.09 44.15 -22.79
N SER A 586 -9.39 43.37 -21.75
CA SER A 586 -10.63 42.62 -21.60
C SER A 586 -11.79 43.40 -20.96
N SER A 587 -11.62 44.67 -20.58
CA SER A 587 -12.66 45.44 -19.87
C SER A 587 -13.68 46.17 -20.78
N SER A 588 -13.97 45.68 -21.99
CA SER A 588 -14.90 46.34 -22.92
C SER A 588 -16.16 45.54 -23.30
N SER A 589 -16.54 44.48 -22.57
CA SER A 589 -17.86 43.86 -22.72
C SER A 589 -18.67 43.94 -21.43
N LYS A 590 -19.86 44.56 -21.51
CA LYS A 590 -20.85 44.66 -20.43
C LYS A 590 -21.50 43.32 -20.05
N GLU A 591 -21.00 42.21 -20.59
CA GLU A 591 -21.37 40.84 -20.23
C GLU A 591 -20.08 40.02 -20.21
N SER A 592 -19.57 39.73 -19.03
CA SER A 592 -18.52 38.72 -18.82
C SER A 592 -18.88 37.93 -17.56
N SER A 593 -19.46 36.75 -17.76
CA SER A 593 -19.64 35.75 -16.71
C SER A 593 -18.29 35.03 -16.47
N PHE A 594 -18.16 34.39 -15.31
CA PHE A 594 -16.99 33.59 -14.93
C PHE A 594 -16.60 32.53 -15.99
N GLU A 595 -17.55 32.10 -16.82
CA GLU A 595 -17.35 31.10 -17.88
C GLU A 595 -16.57 31.61 -19.10
N SER A 596 -16.46 32.93 -19.33
CA SER A 596 -15.89 33.46 -20.59
C SER A 596 -14.53 34.14 -20.47
N ALA A 597 -13.99 34.30 -19.25
CA ALA A 597 -12.70 34.94 -19.00
C ALA A 597 -11.57 33.93 -18.77
N PHE A 598 -11.17 33.16 -19.79
CA PHE A 598 -10.00 32.29 -19.73
C PHE A 598 -8.81 32.87 -20.51
N PRO A 599 -7.68 33.19 -19.86
CA PRO A 599 -6.44 33.45 -20.59
C PRO A 599 -5.98 32.15 -21.27
N LYS A 600 -5.53 32.23 -22.52
CA LYS A 600 -4.93 31.08 -23.23
C LYS A 600 -3.76 30.51 -22.42
N ILE A 601 -3.89 29.26 -21.97
CA ILE A 601 -2.82 28.50 -21.33
C ILE A 601 -1.88 28.00 -22.44
N SER A 602 -0.62 28.45 -22.40
CA SER A 602 0.43 27.99 -23.32
C SER A 602 0.75 26.51 -23.05
N ASN A 603 1.01 25.73 -24.11
CA ASN A 603 1.40 24.33 -23.99
C ASN A 603 2.61 24.15 -23.06
N VAL A 604 2.55 23.11 -22.21
CA VAL A 604 3.65 22.75 -21.30
C VAL A 604 4.91 22.43 -22.11
N ASN A 605 6.00 23.16 -21.86
CA ASN A 605 7.29 22.87 -22.47
C ASN A 605 7.91 21.62 -21.83
N LEU A 606 7.61 20.46 -22.43
CA LEU A 606 8.06 19.14 -21.98
C LEU A 606 9.60 19.03 -21.94
N ALA A 607 10.31 19.74 -22.82
CA ALA A 607 11.78 19.74 -22.83
C ALA A 607 12.34 20.42 -21.57
N ALA A 608 11.78 21.58 -21.19
CA ALA A 608 12.18 22.27 -19.96
C ALA A 608 11.80 21.49 -18.70
N ALA A 609 10.67 20.80 -18.70
CA ALA A 609 10.26 19.92 -17.60
C ALA A 609 11.25 18.75 -17.41
N LYS A 610 11.62 18.09 -18.51
CA LYS A 610 12.60 17.01 -18.51
C LYS A 610 13.99 17.48 -18.06
N GLN A 611 14.40 18.67 -18.47
CA GLN A 611 15.68 19.24 -18.02
C GLN A 611 15.70 19.52 -16.50
N ARG A 612 14.56 19.93 -15.91
CA ARG A 612 14.44 20.08 -14.45
C ARG A 612 14.48 18.74 -13.71
N GLU A 613 13.82 17.72 -14.26
CA GLU A 613 13.87 16.35 -13.73
C GLU A 613 15.32 15.82 -13.75
N GLU A 614 16.01 15.93 -14.88
CA GLU A 614 17.41 15.54 -15.03
C GLU A 614 18.32 16.28 -14.04
N ALA A 615 18.10 17.59 -13.85
CA ALA A 615 18.84 18.38 -12.86
C ALA A 615 18.55 17.94 -11.40
N ALA A 616 17.31 17.57 -11.08
CA ALA A 616 16.94 17.08 -9.75
C ALA A 616 17.56 15.71 -9.46
N VAL A 617 17.51 14.79 -10.43
CA VAL A 617 18.15 13.47 -10.34
C VAL A 617 19.66 13.62 -10.15
N ARG A 618 20.29 14.52 -10.92
CA ARG A 618 21.73 14.79 -10.79
C ARG A 618 22.10 15.31 -9.40
N ARG A 619 21.32 16.23 -8.82
CA ARG A 619 21.54 16.73 -7.45
C ARG A 619 21.40 15.62 -6.40
N LEU A 620 20.44 14.70 -6.57
CA LEU A 620 20.26 13.57 -5.66
C LEU A 620 21.44 12.59 -5.73
N GLN A 621 21.94 12.30 -6.93
CA GLN A 621 23.14 11.48 -7.12
C GLN A 621 24.39 12.14 -6.54
N GLU A 622 24.54 13.46 -6.71
CA GLU A 622 25.63 14.24 -6.10
C GLU A 622 25.55 14.20 -4.56
N ASN A 623 24.35 14.26 -3.97
CA ASN A 623 24.17 14.13 -2.52
C ASN A 623 24.47 12.72 -2.01
N GLU A 624 24.08 11.67 -2.74
CA GLU A 624 24.36 10.28 -2.35
C GLU A 624 25.87 9.99 -2.35
N GLN A 625 26.61 10.52 -3.34
CA GLN A 625 28.07 10.36 -3.43
C GLN A 625 28.84 11.03 -2.27
N ARG A 626 28.21 11.98 -1.56
CA ARG A 626 28.79 12.66 -0.40
C ARG A 626 28.63 11.88 0.91
N LEU A 627 27.79 10.85 0.93
CA LEU A 627 27.57 10.01 2.11
C LEU A 627 28.55 8.83 2.15
N GLY A 628 29.39 8.78 3.19
CA GLY A 628 30.33 7.69 3.41
C GLY A 628 29.60 6.41 3.86
N LYS A 629 29.89 5.28 3.21
CA LYS A 629 29.30 3.98 3.56
C LYS A 629 30.19 3.27 4.58
N GLY A 630 29.65 2.98 5.77
CA GLY A 630 30.38 2.29 6.84
C GLY A 630 31.41 3.16 7.58
N VAL A 631 31.28 4.48 7.52
CA VAL A 631 32.16 5.45 8.21
C VAL A 631 31.56 5.93 9.52
N SER A 632 32.40 6.42 10.44
CA SER A 632 31.95 7.03 11.68
C SER A 632 31.26 8.37 11.41
N ARG A 633 30.40 8.80 12.35
CA ARG A 633 29.77 10.13 12.30
C ARG A 633 30.82 11.25 12.23
N GLU A 634 31.89 11.12 13.00
CA GLU A 634 33.03 12.05 12.97
C GLU A 634 33.70 12.06 11.59
N GLY A 635 33.90 10.90 10.96
CA GLY A 635 34.43 10.79 9.60
C GLY A 635 33.57 11.51 8.56
N GLN A 636 32.24 11.41 8.67
CA GLN A 636 31.31 12.15 7.81
C GLN A 636 31.37 13.66 8.03
N GLU A 637 31.42 14.10 9.30
CA GLU A 637 31.53 15.53 9.65
C GLU A 637 32.85 16.14 9.14
N ILE A 638 33.96 15.39 9.20
CA ILE A 638 35.26 15.80 8.64
C ILE A 638 35.19 15.88 7.10
N PHE A 639 34.60 14.89 6.44
CA PHE A 639 34.42 14.91 4.99
C PHE A 639 33.62 16.13 4.54
N ASP A 640 32.50 16.42 5.21
CA ASP A 640 31.66 17.57 4.87
C ASP A 640 32.34 18.92 5.13
N ALA A 641 33.22 18.99 6.12
CA ALA A 641 34.02 20.17 6.40
C ALA A 641 35.08 20.40 5.32
N ILE A 642 35.91 19.39 5.02
CA ILE A 642 37.01 19.50 4.04
C ILE A 642 36.47 19.74 2.63
N SER A 643 35.37 19.07 2.26
CA SER A 643 34.73 19.17 0.93
C SER A 643 34.22 20.57 0.59
N LYS A 644 34.11 21.49 1.56
CA LYS A 644 33.74 22.90 1.31
C LYS A 644 34.89 23.69 0.69
N THR A 645 36.12 23.29 0.97
CA THR A 645 37.33 24.04 0.60
C THR A 645 38.22 23.30 -0.37
N LEU A 646 38.19 21.97 -0.34
CA LEU A 646 39.03 21.12 -1.17
C LEU A 646 38.18 20.04 -1.86
N PRO A 647 38.34 19.84 -3.19
CA PRO A 647 37.73 18.71 -3.89
C PRO A 647 38.02 17.40 -3.17
N SER A 648 36.95 16.71 -2.76
CA SER A 648 37.05 15.52 -1.92
C SER A 648 36.01 14.49 -2.34
N ARG A 649 36.36 13.20 -2.23
CA ARG A 649 35.44 12.09 -2.47
C ARG A 649 35.70 10.94 -1.52
N TRP A 650 34.68 10.12 -1.30
CA TRP A 650 34.84 8.86 -0.60
C TRP A 650 35.52 7.81 -1.48
N HIS A 651 36.35 6.98 -0.86
CA HIS A 651 36.79 5.71 -1.41
C HIS A 651 36.77 4.67 -0.28
N GLU A 652 35.77 3.78 -0.32
CA GLU A 652 35.40 2.92 0.81
C GLU A 652 35.20 3.75 2.08
N THR A 653 36.00 3.52 3.11
CA THR A 653 35.97 4.27 4.37
C THR A 653 36.98 5.41 4.43
N ARG A 654 37.70 5.71 3.35
CA ARG A 654 38.76 6.73 3.30
C ARG A 654 38.32 7.97 2.54
N ILE A 655 38.85 9.13 2.92
CA ILE A 655 38.62 10.40 2.21
C ILE A 655 39.79 10.63 1.25
N ILE A 656 39.50 10.82 -0.02
CA ILE A 656 40.47 11.22 -1.03
C ILE A 656 40.29 12.72 -1.28
N VAL A 657 41.34 13.50 -1.04
CA VAL A 657 41.36 14.96 -1.18
C VAL A 657 42.31 15.35 -2.31
N LEU A 658 41.88 16.26 -3.18
CA LEU A 658 42.61 16.71 -4.39
C LEU A 658 43.00 15.57 -5.35
N ASP A 659 42.32 14.41 -5.26
CA ASP A 659 42.67 13.15 -5.94
C ASP A 659 44.11 12.67 -5.71
N ARG A 660 44.77 13.17 -4.67
CA ARG A 660 46.21 12.96 -4.42
C ARG A 660 46.55 12.58 -2.99
N VAL A 661 45.73 12.99 -2.02
CA VAL A 661 45.97 12.74 -0.60
C VAL A 661 44.85 11.89 -0.03
N MET A 662 45.20 10.83 0.66
CA MET A 662 44.27 9.90 1.30
C MET A 662 44.29 10.11 2.81
N ILE A 663 43.11 10.28 3.41
CA ILE A 663 42.90 10.36 4.86
C ILE A 663 42.17 9.08 5.29
N SER A 664 42.84 8.25 6.08
CA SER A 664 42.27 6.98 6.58
C SER A 664 41.70 7.14 7.98
N PRO A 665 40.71 6.32 8.40
CA PRO A 665 40.29 6.25 9.81
C PRO A 665 41.50 6.05 10.75
N PRO A 666 41.57 6.69 11.92
CA PRO A 666 40.56 7.54 12.58
C PRO A 666 40.45 9.00 12.07
N TYR A 667 41.01 9.30 10.89
CA TYR A 667 40.95 10.61 10.24
C TYR A 667 41.72 11.72 10.98
N GLU A 668 42.88 11.36 11.52
CA GLU A 668 43.83 12.29 12.13
C GLU A 668 44.85 12.82 11.10
N VAL A 669 45.54 13.91 11.45
CA VAL A 669 46.55 14.57 10.61
C VAL A 669 47.70 13.61 10.26
N GLU A 670 48.02 12.69 11.15
CA GLU A 670 49.03 11.64 10.99
C GLU A 670 48.59 10.56 10.00
N ASN A 671 47.28 10.43 9.75
CA ASN A 671 46.71 9.43 8.84
C ASN A 671 46.60 9.90 7.39
N CYS A 672 47.03 11.13 7.09
CA CYS A 672 47.14 11.63 5.73
C CYS A 672 48.36 11.03 5.01
N LYS A 673 48.16 10.40 3.86
CA LYS A 673 49.22 9.81 3.01
C LYS A 673 49.07 10.22 1.55
N THR A 674 50.20 10.31 0.84
CA THR A 674 50.28 10.48 -0.62
C THR A 674 51.55 9.80 -1.13
N ASP A 675 51.56 9.38 -2.40
CA ASP A 675 52.70 8.69 -2.99
C ASP A 675 53.67 9.64 -3.71
N LYS A 676 53.24 10.87 -4.07
CA LYS A 676 54.02 11.73 -4.99
C LYS A 676 53.93 13.24 -4.75
N ASP A 677 53.04 13.76 -3.89
CA ASP A 677 52.78 15.21 -3.79
C ASP A 677 52.82 15.75 -2.34
N PHE A 678 54.04 15.96 -1.85
CA PHE A 678 54.27 16.45 -0.48
C PHE A 678 53.68 17.83 -0.21
N ALA A 679 53.57 18.70 -1.22
CA ALA A 679 52.96 20.02 -1.08
C ALA A 679 51.44 19.90 -0.85
N ALA A 680 50.76 19.05 -1.63
CA ALA A 680 49.35 18.74 -1.42
C ALA A 680 49.11 18.09 -0.05
N LEU A 681 50.00 17.18 0.38
CA LEU A 681 49.92 16.55 1.70
C LEU A 681 49.96 17.57 2.84
N GLN A 682 50.92 18.51 2.81
CA GLN A 682 51.01 19.54 3.85
C GLN A 682 49.77 20.44 3.87
N ARG A 683 49.28 20.84 2.70
CA ARG A 683 48.05 21.65 2.59
C ARG A 683 46.84 20.92 3.19
N VAL A 684 46.66 19.64 2.88
CA VAL A 684 45.55 18.83 3.42
C VAL A 684 45.68 18.64 4.92
N LYS A 685 46.91 18.42 5.43
CA LYS A 685 47.17 18.32 6.88
C LYS A 685 46.81 19.59 7.64
N VAL A 686 47.15 20.76 7.11
CA VAL A 686 46.78 22.05 7.72
C VAL A 686 45.26 22.22 7.78
N VAL A 687 44.57 22.00 6.65
CA VAL A 687 43.10 22.13 6.57
C VAL A 687 42.40 21.14 7.50
N LEU A 688 42.83 19.87 7.52
CA LEU A 688 42.27 18.86 8.42
C LEU A 688 42.49 19.24 9.90
N GLY A 689 43.68 19.72 10.26
CA GLY A 689 43.97 20.17 11.62
C GLY A 689 43.08 21.33 12.09
N GLU A 690 42.85 22.32 11.22
CA GLU A 690 41.95 23.43 11.51
C GLU A 690 40.50 23.00 11.68
N GLU A 691 40.00 22.12 10.79
CA GLU A 691 38.62 21.64 10.87
C GLU A 691 38.39 20.73 12.08
N ARG A 692 39.37 19.89 12.47
CA ARG A 692 39.31 19.11 13.71
C ARG A 692 39.27 20.01 14.95
N LYS A 693 40.06 21.09 14.98
CA LYS A 693 40.01 22.08 16.06
C LYS A 693 38.62 22.74 16.18
N LYS A 694 38.02 23.14 15.05
CA LYS A 694 36.66 23.70 15.01
C LYS A 694 35.59 22.69 15.47
N LEU A 695 35.75 21.40 15.13
CA LEU A 695 34.86 20.32 15.57
C LEU A 695 34.96 20.08 17.08
N ALA A 696 36.18 20.05 17.64
CA ALA A 696 36.41 19.94 19.07
C ALA A 696 35.78 21.11 19.86
N ASP A 697 35.98 22.35 19.39
CA ASP A 697 35.39 23.56 20.00
C ASP A 697 33.84 23.53 19.99
N ARG A 698 33.23 22.94 18.95
CA ARG A 698 31.77 22.77 18.85
C ARG A 698 31.23 21.69 19.80
N MET A 699 31.99 20.62 20.04
CA MET A 699 31.58 19.56 20.97
C MET A 699 31.74 20.02 22.43
N GLY A 700 32.77 20.81 22.75
CA GLY A 700 32.95 21.40 24.09
C GLY A 700 31.83 22.37 24.51
N ARG A 701 31.16 23.03 23.56
CA ARG A 701 30.02 23.93 23.83
C ARG A 701 28.65 23.24 23.99
N LYS A 702 28.54 21.95 23.68
CA LYS A 702 27.29 21.18 23.85
C LYS A 702 27.22 20.37 25.15
N GLY A 703 28.31 20.38 25.94
CA GLY A 703 28.40 19.69 27.23
C GLY A 703 28.46 20.65 28.44
N GLY A 704 28.02 21.89 28.28
CA GLY A 704 27.89 22.90 29.35
C GLY A 704 26.45 23.29 29.58
#